data_AF-A0A519KZI6-F1
#
_entry.id   AF-A0A519KZI6-F1
#
_cell.length_a   1.000
_cell.length_b   1.000
_cell.length_c   1.000
_cell.angle_alpha   90.00
_cell.angle_beta   90.00
_cell.angle_gamma   90.00
#
_symmetry.space_group_name_H-M   'P 1'
#
loop_
_entity.id
_entity.type
_entity.pdbx_description
1 polymer ?
#
loop_
_entity_poly.entity_id
_entity_poly.type
_entity_poly.pdbx_seq_one_letter_code
_entity_poly.pdbx_strand_id
1 'polypeptide(L)'
;MRILGITMSESASGSTALLIQGGNTSNITLAGSLTASDDIDPEDDLDTDNDGTADGPFANGTDRAGIRLVGATPLTGNIILQDTASVSVDGNESYGILLGAGLNGKLVSQANITVIGNNSYGIRTTGDVTGTVQVTGNITVRGENSSAVSVAGDVGGRLTLSGAITSTGYRYTQSPGVRPEGYVETTENDASVIFLDELDASDLLQGGPTVQIAGNIGGGIVLDVAPAYADGIEGDTDGDSIKNGDEDDDGDGIKNRDDTDRDGDGLLDTSEGNSTINSYGSAAALAVGSATQSITVANAGTGAEAYGLINRGAITGQGIYKEVDANAVVIGGNAGQTANIGGGLRNDGTIAALAIDGNATAVRFGQGAIGTELLNTGGITAAASSDVEVDVTAIRIDAGASLTTLTNSGTILASAGGGVADLVAIQDLSGTLTTINNTRSIQAGLSPNADGDAITGTTTAIDVSANTTGVTVLQTGVAGTATATDPDTDGDGVLDSREPTIVGDIRLGSGADTLDIRNGLVQGAIAFGAGADTLSITGGAEVRGALSDSDGNLAINVANGLLETRQNTALNATSLDVGAAGRLVITVDPVADSSGVINVSGAANLATGAQLGVRFNSLLDAPARFDLITAGTLNAGTLNTDFQASSPYLYVVNGGIDAAN
;
A
#
# COMPACT_ATOMS: atom_id res chain seq x y z
N MET A 1 -18.81 8.44 36.86
CA MET A 1 -19.43 9.77 36.59
C MET A 1 -20.00 9.75 35.19
N ARG A 2 -21.24 10.22 35.00
CA ARG A 2 -21.88 10.35 33.68
C ARG A 2 -22.05 11.84 33.35
N ILE A 3 -21.58 12.28 32.19
CA ILE A 3 -21.69 13.67 31.70
C ILE A 3 -22.71 13.72 30.56
N LEU A 4 -23.63 14.68 30.63
CA LEU A 4 -24.69 14.89 29.63
C LEU A 4 -24.37 16.04 28.66
N GLY A 5 -23.47 16.95 29.01
CA GLY A 5 -22.93 17.96 28.11
C GLY A 5 -22.46 19.22 28.82
N ILE A 6 -21.53 19.95 28.20
CA ILE A 6 -20.94 21.21 28.66
C ILE A 6 -20.67 22.07 27.41
N THR A 7 -21.08 23.33 27.42
CA THR A 7 -20.84 24.27 26.31
C THR A 7 -20.09 25.49 26.85
N MET A 8 -18.94 25.77 26.25
CA MET A 8 -18.12 26.95 26.49
C MET A 8 -17.95 27.71 25.17
N SER A 9 -18.87 28.63 24.88
CA SER A 9 -18.78 29.51 23.71
C SER A 9 -17.79 30.65 23.96
N GLU A 10 -17.07 31.09 22.92
CA GLU A 10 -16.12 32.22 22.98
C GLU A 10 -15.14 32.07 24.16
N SER A 11 -14.68 30.86 24.38
CA SER A 11 -13.94 30.50 25.58
C SER A 11 -12.51 31.03 25.52
N ALA A 12 -11.94 31.46 26.65
CA ALA A 12 -10.55 31.92 26.69
C ALA A 12 -9.55 30.77 26.43
N SER A 13 -8.31 31.09 26.05
CA SER A 13 -7.21 30.10 25.96
C SER A 13 -7.06 29.29 27.25
N GLY A 14 -6.71 28.01 27.13
CA GLY A 14 -6.59 27.08 28.27
C GLY A 14 -7.92 26.52 28.78
N SER A 15 -9.05 26.91 28.20
CA SER A 15 -10.37 26.41 28.60
C SER A 15 -10.47 24.91 28.42
N THR A 16 -11.01 24.21 29.43
CA THR A 16 -11.24 22.77 29.39
C THR A 16 -12.68 22.49 29.77
N ALA A 17 -13.47 21.89 28.88
CA ALA A 17 -14.88 21.57 29.18
C ALA A 17 -14.99 20.51 30.29
N LEU A 18 -14.21 19.42 30.21
CA LEU A 18 -14.11 18.39 31.24
C LEU A 18 -12.65 18.16 31.68
N LEU A 19 -12.27 18.73 32.82
CA LEU A 19 -10.98 18.47 33.46
C LEU A 19 -11.08 17.27 34.41
N ILE A 20 -10.24 16.26 34.19
CA ILE A 20 -10.11 15.07 35.02
C ILE A 20 -8.76 15.14 35.74
N GLN A 21 -8.79 15.00 37.06
CA GLN A 21 -7.58 14.91 37.88
C GLN A 21 -7.21 13.44 38.08
N GLY A 22 -5.97 13.09 37.79
CA GLY A 22 -5.37 11.80 38.08
C GLY A 22 -5.25 11.53 39.58
N GLY A 23 -4.92 10.29 39.95
CA GLY A 23 -4.91 9.82 41.35
C GLY A 23 -6.28 9.50 41.92
N ASN A 24 -7.35 9.75 41.15
CA ASN A 24 -8.71 9.38 41.50
C ASN A 24 -9.06 7.98 40.97
N THR A 25 -10.12 7.38 41.53
CA THR A 25 -10.70 6.14 41.03
C THR A 25 -12.14 6.39 40.59
N SER A 26 -12.39 6.37 39.28
CA SER A 26 -13.74 6.53 38.71
C SER A 26 -13.75 6.17 37.24
N ASN A 27 -14.83 5.53 36.80
CA ASN A 27 -15.18 5.49 35.38
C ASN A 27 -15.80 6.84 34.96
N ILE A 28 -15.42 7.34 33.79
CA ILE A 28 -15.96 8.55 33.18
C ILE A 28 -16.73 8.13 31.92
N THR A 29 -17.99 8.52 31.83
CA THR A 29 -18.84 8.25 30.67
C THR A 29 -19.42 9.53 30.13
N LEU A 30 -19.17 9.85 28.86
CA LEU A 30 -19.81 10.97 28.15
C LEU A 30 -20.92 10.43 27.25
N ALA A 31 -22.13 11.01 27.39
CA ALA A 31 -23.31 10.63 26.61
C ALA A 31 -23.89 11.77 25.75
N GLY A 32 -23.36 12.99 25.88
CA GLY A 32 -23.81 14.16 25.12
C GLY A 32 -22.64 15.03 24.68
N SER A 33 -22.86 16.33 24.48
CA SER A 33 -21.93 17.21 23.77
C SER A 33 -20.98 17.99 24.67
N LEU A 34 -19.69 18.04 24.34
CA LEU A 34 -18.72 18.97 24.91
C LEU A 34 -18.30 19.98 23.83
N THR A 35 -18.34 21.27 24.17
CA THR A 35 -17.93 22.34 23.24
C THR A 35 -17.01 23.33 23.94
N ALA A 36 -15.89 23.67 23.30
CA ALA A 36 -15.02 24.78 23.65
C ALA A 36 -14.66 25.55 22.37
N SER A 37 -15.50 26.51 21.99
CA SER A 37 -15.31 27.29 20.76
C SER A 37 -14.52 28.57 21.02
N ASP A 38 -14.00 29.15 19.96
CA ASP A 38 -13.42 30.48 19.93
C ASP A 38 -14.47 31.54 19.58
N ASP A 39 -14.00 32.72 19.18
CA ASP A 39 -14.78 33.91 18.84
C ASP A 39 -14.69 34.29 17.35
N ILE A 40 -14.22 33.39 16.47
CA ILE A 40 -14.20 33.66 15.02
C ILE A 40 -15.61 33.57 14.45
N ASP A 41 -16.05 34.63 13.77
CA ASP A 41 -17.27 34.63 12.96
C ASP A 41 -16.92 34.36 11.48
N PRO A 42 -17.30 33.21 10.91
CA PRO A 42 -16.95 32.87 9.53
C PRO A 42 -17.63 33.74 8.47
N GLU A 43 -18.66 34.53 8.81
CA GLU A 43 -19.31 35.45 7.87
C GLU A 43 -18.62 36.83 7.80
N ASP A 44 -17.95 37.26 8.87
CA ASP A 44 -17.41 38.63 9.01
C ASP A 44 -15.88 38.69 9.19
N ASP A 45 -15.24 37.63 9.71
CA ASP A 45 -13.83 37.67 10.16
C ASP A 45 -12.83 36.99 9.21
N LEU A 46 -13.30 36.26 8.20
CA LEU A 46 -12.42 35.45 7.37
C LEU A 46 -12.27 35.99 5.94
N ASP A 47 -13.30 36.41 5.22
CA ASP A 47 -13.19 36.93 3.84
C ASP A 47 -12.77 38.42 3.81
N THR A 48 -11.45 38.69 3.89
CA THR A 48 -10.91 40.05 4.11
C THR A 48 -10.81 40.85 2.82
N ASP A 49 -10.56 40.20 1.68
CA ASP A 49 -10.47 40.86 0.38
C ASP A 49 -11.73 40.75 -0.49
N ASN A 50 -12.77 40.07 0.04
CA ASN A 50 -14.10 39.95 -0.54
C ASN A 50 -14.11 39.18 -1.86
N ASP A 51 -13.22 38.20 -2.02
CA ASP A 51 -13.20 37.27 -3.16
C ASP A 51 -14.13 36.06 -2.96
N GLY A 52 -14.87 36.02 -1.83
CA GLY A 52 -15.83 34.96 -1.54
C GLY A 52 -15.21 33.68 -1.01
N THR A 53 -13.89 33.66 -0.80
CA THR A 53 -13.21 32.65 0.01
C THR A 53 -12.99 33.17 1.42
N ALA A 54 -13.01 32.26 2.40
CA ALA A 54 -12.63 32.63 3.76
C ALA A 54 -11.09 32.71 3.81
N ASP A 55 -10.51 33.82 4.27
CA ASP A 55 -9.09 33.99 4.58
C ASP A 55 -8.79 33.76 6.07
N GLY A 56 -7.54 34.00 6.47
CA GLY A 56 -7.20 34.16 7.87
C GLY A 56 -7.04 32.86 8.66
N PRO A 57 -6.76 32.94 9.97
CA PRO A 57 -6.49 31.78 10.79
C PRO A 57 -7.72 30.88 10.94
N PHE A 58 -7.52 29.56 11.01
CA PHE A 58 -8.61 28.61 11.28
C PHE A 58 -9.28 28.79 12.64
N ALA A 59 -8.52 29.24 13.64
CA ALA A 59 -9.01 29.43 15.00
C ALA A 59 -8.18 30.46 15.78
N ASN A 60 -8.83 31.15 16.71
CA ASN A 60 -8.22 32.07 17.69
C ASN A 60 -7.96 31.38 19.02
N GLY A 61 -6.97 31.87 19.78
CA GLY A 61 -6.64 31.32 21.10
C GLY A 61 -5.88 29.99 21.04
N THR A 62 -5.53 29.47 22.23
CA THR A 62 -4.66 28.30 22.36
C THR A 62 -5.04 27.37 23.51
N ASP A 63 -4.55 26.12 23.49
CA ASP A 63 -4.59 25.16 24.59
C ASP A 63 -6.01 24.85 25.12
N ARG A 64 -7.03 24.89 24.26
CA ARG A 64 -8.37 24.46 24.63
C ARG A 64 -8.50 22.95 24.63
N ALA A 65 -9.39 22.41 25.47
CA ALA A 65 -9.66 20.98 25.48
C ALA A 65 -11.13 20.64 25.71
N GLY A 66 -11.63 19.64 24.99
CA GLY A 66 -12.92 19.01 25.30
C GLY A 66 -12.81 18.21 26.60
N ILE A 67 -11.94 17.20 26.59
CA ILE A 67 -11.58 16.41 27.78
C ILE A 67 -10.08 16.52 28.02
N ARG A 68 -9.68 16.77 29.26
CA ARG A 68 -8.26 16.79 29.64
C ARG A 68 -8.03 16.00 30.93
N LEU A 69 -7.17 14.98 30.87
CA LEU A 69 -6.69 14.24 32.05
C LEU A 69 -5.28 14.72 32.43
N VAL A 70 -5.11 15.18 33.67
CA VAL A 70 -3.85 15.75 34.20
C VAL A 70 -3.45 15.13 35.53
N GLY A 71 -2.19 15.32 35.95
CA GLY A 71 -1.68 14.91 37.26
C GLY A 71 -0.51 13.93 37.19
N ALA A 72 0.25 13.82 38.28
CA ALA A 72 1.42 12.93 38.34
C ALA A 72 1.08 11.44 38.59
N THR A 73 -0.16 11.16 39.01
CA THR A 73 -0.64 9.80 39.30
C THR A 73 -1.75 9.43 38.33
N PRO A 74 -1.82 8.17 37.87
CA PRO A 74 -2.84 7.77 36.90
C PRO A 74 -4.28 7.91 37.42
N LEU A 75 -5.24 8.17 36.53
CA LEU A 75 -6.64 7.87 36.82
C LEU A 75 -6.81 6.35 36.84
N THR A 76 -7.47 5.79 37.87
CA THR A 76 -7.89 4.38 37.85
C THR A 76 -9.36 4.27 37.46
N GLY A 77 -9.65 3.59 36.35
CA GLY A 77 -10.98 3.50 35.76
C GLY A 77 -10.96 3.76 34.26
N ASN A 78 -12.12 3.64 33.62
CA ASN A 78 -12.26 3.77 32.17
C ASN A 78 -12.75 5.16 31.77
N ILE A 79 -12.37 5.60 30.58
CA ILE A 79 -12.97 6.76 29.92
C ILE A 79 -13.72 6.24 28.69
N ILE A 80 -15.04 6.45 28.67
CA ILE A 80 -15.93 5.93 27.62
C ILE A 80 -16.76 7.10 27.07
N LEU A 81 -16.64 7.38 25.78
CA LEU A 81 -17.54 8.29 25.07
C LEU A 81 -18.46 7.43 24.21
N GLN A 82 -19.77 7.59 24.40
CA GLN A 82 -20.79 6.82 23.68
C GLN A 82 -20.98 7.34 22.25
N ASP A 83 -21.63 6.54 21.41
CA ASP A 83 -21.97 6.87 20.01
C ASP A 83 -22.81 8.15 19.85
N THR A 84 -23.63 8.49 20.85
CA THR A 84 -24.40 9.75 20.87
C THR A 84 -23.61 10.97 21.35
N ALA A 85 -22.36 10.79 21.78
CA ALA A 85 -21.56 11.90 22.29
C ALA A 85 -20.88 12.68 21.14
N SER A 86 -20.63 13.96 21.40
CA SER A 86 -19.86 14.81 20.48
C SER A 86 -18.88 15.70 21.24
N VAL A 87 -17.76 16.03 20.62
CA VAL A 87 -16.75 16.95 21.14
C VAL A 87 -16.36 17.93 20.03
N SER A 88 -16.50 19.23 20.27
CA SER A 88 -16.09 20.29 19.33
C SER A 88 -15.15 21.26 20.01
N VAL A 89 -13.98 21.48 19.43
CA VAL A 89 -12.96 22.38 20.00
C VAL A 89 -12.35 23.24 18.91
N ASP A 90 -12.38 24.55 19.09
CA ASP A 90 -11.76 25.49 18.18
C ASP A 90 -10.60 26.17 18.93
N GLY A 91 -9.41 26.18 18.36
CA GLY A 91 -8.20 26.78 18.93
C GLY A 91 -6.92 26.14 18.43
N ASN A 92 -5.82 26.89 18.47
CA ASN A 92 -4.49 26.35 18.18
C ASN A 92 -3.97 25.55 19.38
N GLU A 93 -3.06 24.59 19.15
CA GLU A 93 -2.50 23.72 20.19
C GLU A 93 -3.59 23.09 21.09
N SER A 94 -4.74 22.74 20.51
CA SER A 94 -5.96 22.37 21.23
C SER A 94 -6.33 20.91 21.00
N TYR A 95 -7.21 20.38 21.87
CA TYR A 95 -7.42 18.93 21.98
C TYR A 95 -8.89 18.56 22.10
N GLY A 96 -9.41 17.66 21.26
CA GLY A 96 -10.71 17.04 21.54
C GLY A 96 -10.63 16.27 22.86
N ILE A 97 -9.65 15.36 22.96
CA ILE A 97 -9.27 14.62 24.16
C ILE A 97 -7.76 14.66 24.34
N LEU A 98 -7.29 15.11 25.50
CA LEU A 98 -5.90 15.03 25.92
C LEU A 98 -5.77 14.15 27.16
N LEU A 99 -5.14 12.97 27.02
CA LEU A 99 -4.68 12.17 28.15
C LEU A 99 -3.24 12.54 28.50
N GLY A 100 -3.09 13.62 29.27
CA GLY A 100 -1.81 14.16 29.71
C GLY A 100 -1.17 13.35 30.85
N ALA A 101 -1.98 12.72 31.69
CA ALA A 101 -1.57 11.77 32.73
C ALA A 101 -1.97 10.34 32.38
N GLY A 102 -1.36 9.37 33.05
CA GLY A 102 -1.65 7.95 32.80
C GLY A 102 -3.10 7.56 33.09
N LEU A 103 -3.59 6.54 32.38
CA LEU A 103 -4.90 5.93 32.55
C LEU A 103 -4.72 4.44 32.88
N ASN A 104 -4.98 4.07 34.13
CA ASN A 104 -5.09 2.68 34.55
C ASN A 104 -6.51 2.17 34.26
N GLY A 105 -6.75 1.82 33.00
CA GLY A 105 -8.04 1.43 32.43
C GLY A 105 -8.01 1.49 30.91
N LYS A 106 -9.19 1.53 30.28
CA LYS A 106 -9.34 1.67 28.83
C LYS A 106 -9.93 3.01 28.41
N LEU A 107 -9.56 3.46 27.20
CA LEU A 107 -10.22 4.56 26.49
C LEU A 107 -11.08 3.96 25.38
N VAL A 108 -12.38 4.28 25.36
CA VAL A 108 -13.29 3.94 24.27
C VAL A 108 -13.93 5.24 23.79
N SER A 109 -13.76 5.58 22.51
CA SER A 109 -14.35 6.77 21.91
C SER A 109 -15.20 6.39 20.69
N GLN A 110 -16.51 6.30 20.89
CA GLN A 110 -17.52 6.21 19.84
C GLN A 110 -18.06 7.59 19.42
N ALA A 111 -17.56 8.68 20.03
CA ALA A 111 -18.04 10.04 19.80
C ALA A 111 -17.60 10.63 18.46
N ASN A 112 -18.40 11.56 17.95
CA ASN A 112 -17.99 12.46 16.87
C ASN A 112 -17.11 13.58 17.45
N ILE A 113 -15.85 13.69 17.00
CA ILE A 113 -14.90 14.70 17.48
C ILE A 113 -14.48 15.62 16.32
N THR A 114 -14.67 16.92 16.50
CA THR A 114 -14.21 17.95 15.56
C THR A 114 -13.23 18.88 16.28
N VAL A 115 -12.07 19.11 15.68
CA VAL A 115 -11.09 20.09 16.18
C VAL A 115 -10.61 20.99 15.05
N ILE A 116 -10.67 22.29 15.25
CA ILE A 116 -10.24 23.30 14.28
C ILE A 116 -9.13 24.16 14.89
N GLY A 117 -8.02 24.30 14.19
CA GLY A 117 -6.86 25.09 14.59
C GLY A 117 -5.53 24.37 14.38
N ASN A 118 -4.45 25.13 14.38
CA ASN A 118 -3.09 24.66 14.08
C ASN A 118 -2.46 23.94 15.27
N ASN A 119 -1.63 22.94 15.01
CA ASN A 119 -0.94 22.12 16.00
C ASN A 119 -1.91 21.43 16.99
N SER A 120 -3.11 21.10 16.52
CA SER A 120 -4.21 20.59 17.32
C SER A 120 -4.47 19.10 17.10
N TYR A 121 -5.16 18.46 18.04
CA TYR A 121 -5.34 17.01 18.05
C TYR A 121 -6.78 16.61 18.36
N GLY A 122 -7.33 15.65 17.62
CA GLY A 122 -8.63 15.06 17.95
C GLY A 122 -8.55 14.27 19.25
N ILE A 123 -7.71 13.23 19.27
CA ILE A 123 -7.34 12.48 20.47
C ILE A 123 -5.82 12.45 20.58
N ARG A 124 -5.28 12.86 21.73
CA ARG A 124 -3.86 12.76 22.05
C ARG A 124 -3.64 12.05 23.38
N THR A 125 -2.81 11.01 23.39
CA THR A 125 -2.37 10.33 24.62
C THR A 125 -0.88 10.55 24.80
N THR A 126 -0.48 11.25 25.87
CA THR A 126 0.93 11.40 26.25
C THR A 126 1.25 10.67 27.56
N GLY A 127 0.24 10.41 28.39
CA GLY A 127 0.34 9.47 29.49
C GLY A 127 -0.02 8.06 29.03
N ASP A 128 0.61 7.07 29.66
CA ASP A 128 0.40 5.65 29.33
C ASP A 128 -1.02 5.19 29.64
N VAL A 129 -1.57 4.34 28.79
CA VAL A 129 -2.87 3.67 28.97
C VAL A 129 -2.61 2.19 29.23
N THR A 130 -2.98 1.67 30.39
CA THR A 130 -2.66 0.26 30.72
C THR A 130 -3.50 -0.75 29.95
N GLY A 131 -4.72 -0.35 29.55
CA GLY A 131 -5.67 -1.18 28.80
C GLY A 131 -5.67 -0.88 27.31
N THR A 132 -6.82 -1.14 26.66
CA THR A 132 -7.04 -0.86 25.24
C THR A 132 -7.37 0.61 24.97
N VAL A 133 -7.12 1.03 23.74
CA VAL A 133 -7.60 2.29 23.18
C VAL A 133 -8.44 1.94 21.94
N GLN A 134 -9.73 2.27 21.97
CA GLN A 134 -10.66 2.04 20.86
C GLN A 134 -11.19 3.38 20.35
N VAL A 135 -10.96 3.66 19.07
CA VAL A 135 -11.44 4.87 18.38
C VAL A 135 -12.36 4.43 17.24
N THR A 136 -13.65 4.45 17.51
CA THR A 136 -14.68 3.92 16.59
C THR A 136 -15.63 5.01 16.10
N GLY A 137 -15.67 6.15 16.78
CA GLY A 137 -16.37 7.35 16.33
C GLY A 137 -15.59 8.13 15.27
N ASN A 138 -16.29 9.05 14.61
CA ASN A 138 -15.70 9.88 13.56
C ASN A 138 -14.84 11.00 14.17
N ILE A 139 -13.67 11.24 13.60
CA ILE A 139 -12.78 12.33 14.01
C ILE A 139 -12.39 13.16 12.79
N THR A 140 -12.64 14.47 12.87
CA THR A 140 -12.22 15.44 11.86
C THR A 140 -11.35 16.50 12.50
N VAL A 141 -10.13 16.68 12.01
CA VAL A 141 -9.23 17.74 12.47
C VAL A 141 -8.75 18.60 11.31
N ARG A 142 -8.91 19.91 11.43
CA ARG A 142 -8.47 20.89 10.42
C ARG A 142 -7.48 21.88 11.01
N GLY A 143 -6.29 21.98 10.40
CA GLY A 143 -5.28 22.98 10.74
C GLY A 143 -3.87 22.55 10.40
N GLU A 144 -2.97 23.52 10.33
CA GLU A 144 -1.55 23.28 10.06
C GLU A 144 -0.94 22.38 11.13
N ASN A 145 -0.14 21.37 10.75
CA ASN A 145 0.53 20.44 11.67
C ASN A 145 -0.40 19.71 12.65
N SER A 146 -1.69 19.64 12.35
CA SER A 146 -2.70 18.99 13.21
C SER A 146 -2.90 17.52 12.85
N SER A 147 -3.26 16.70 13.85
CA SER A 147 -3.43 15.25 13.72
C SER A 147 -4.77 14.79 14.30
N ALA A 148 -5.44 13.82 13.69
CA ALA A 148 -6.69 13.31 14.24
C ALA A 148 -6.47 12.44 15.49
N VAL A 149 -5.51 11.51 15.44
CA VAL A 149 -5.14 10.65 16.58
C VAL A 149 -3.63 10.67 16.77
N SER A 150 -3.18 10.90 18.00
CA SER A 150 -1.77 10.86 18.38
C SER A 150 -1.58 10.02 19.64
N VAL A 151 -0.82 8.93 19.54
CA VAL A 151 -0.50 8.02 20.65
C VAL A 151 0.99 8.12 20.94
N ALA A 152 1.35 8.99 21.88
CA ALA A 152 2.74 9.23 22.28
C ALA A 152 3.10 8.50 23.59
N GLY A 153 2.13 8.23 24.46
CA GLY A 153 2.30 7.33 25.61
C GLY A 153 2.14 5.86 25.22
N ASP A 154 2.60 4.96 26.08
CA ASP A 154 2.49 3.53 25.82
C ASP A 154 1.04 3.05 26.02
N VAL A 155 0.59 2.13 25.16
CA VAL A 155 -0.71 1.44 25.28
C VAL A 155 -0.44 -0.02 25.61
N GLY A 156 -0.89 -0.48 26.79
CA GLY A 156 -0.66 -1.85 27.25
C GLY A 156 -1.48 -2.89 26.49
N GLY A 157 -2.64 -2.51 25.95
CA GLY A 157 -3.51 -3.36 25.14
C GLY A 157 -3.43 -3.10 23.62
N ARG A 158 -4.46 -3.56 22.92
CA ARG A 158 -4.71 -3.26 21.50
C ARG A 158 -5.10 -1.81 21.30
N LEU A 159 -4.63 -1.23 20.19
CA LEU A 159 -5.15 0.00 19.61
C LEU A 159 -6.06 -0.36 18.42
N THR A 160 -7.36 -0.10 18.56
CA THR A 160 -8.36 -0.34 17.49
C THR A 160 -8.83 0.99 16.93
N LEU A 161 -8.83 1.09 15.59
CA LEU A 161 -9.39 2.20 14.83
C LEU A 161 -10.50 1.61 13.93
N SER A 162 -11.74 2.05 14.07
CA SER A 162 -12.87 1.55 13.24
C SER A 162 -13.88 2.63 12.86
N GLY A 163 -13.53 3.91 13.07
CA GLY A 163 -14.31 5.07 12.63
C GLY A 163 -13.75 5.74 11.38
N ALA A 164 -14.44 6.80 10.92
CA ALA A 164 -13.90 7.70 9.90
C ALA A 164 -12.99 8.76 10.53
N ILE A 165 -11.69 8.67 10.28
CA ILE A 165 -10.65 9.52 10.87
C ILE A 165 -10.01 10.35 9.75
N THR A 166 -10.17 11.66 9.81
CA THR A 166 -9.71 12.58 8.76
C THR A 166 -8.91 13.74 9.37
N SER A 167 -7.78 14.08 8.75
CA SER A 167 -7.08 15.34 9.01
C SER A 167 -6.69 16.05 7.73
N THR A 168 -6.64 17.38 7.80
CA THR A 168 -6.21 18.23 6.69
C THR A 168 -5.66 19.54 7.22
N GLY A 169 -4.63 20.08 6.57
CA GLY A 169 -4.28 21.49 6.73
C GLY A 169 -5.09 22.40 5.81
N TYR A 170 -5.67 21.85 4.75
CA TYR A 170 -6.41 22.61 3.75
C TYR A 170 -7.76 23.10 4.24
N ARG A 171 -8.16 24.28 3.75
CA ARG A 171 -9.52 24.79 3.90
C ARG A 171 -10.52 23.99 3.08
N TYR A 172 -10.12 23.61 1.87
CA TYR A 172 -10.91 22.81 0.93
C TYR A 172 -10.26 21.45 0.66
N THR A 173 -11.01 20.37 0.88
CA THR A 173 -10.56 18.97 0.64
C THR A 173 -10.96 18.45 -0.74
N GLN A 174 -11.50 19.33 -1.58
CA GLN A 174 -11.69 19.13 -3.02
C GLN A 174 -11.04 20.32 -3.69
N SER A 175 -10.10 20.07 -4.62
CA SER A 175 -9.47 21.16 -5.37
C SER A 175 -10.55 21.92 -6.15
N PRO A 176 -10.65 23.25 -5.98
CA PRO A 176 -11.48 24.07 -6.84
C PRO A 176 -11.09 23.93 -8.32
N GLY A 177 -12.03 24.27 -9.20
CA GLY A 177 -11.79 24.23 -10.64
C GLY A 177 -10.85 25.34 -11.11
N VAL A 178 -10.23 25.17 -12.27
CA VAL A 178 -9.49 26.27 -12.92
C VAL A 178 -10.50 27.26 -13.51
N ARG A 179 -10.28 28.56 -13.28
CA ARG A 179 -11.11 29.64 -13.81
C ARG A 179 -11.21 29.58 -15.35
N PRO A 180 -12.42 29.50 -15.93
CA PRO A 180 -12.60 29.52 -17.37
C PRO A 180 -12.14 30.85 -18.00
N GLU A 181 -11.54 30.79 -19.20
CA GLU A 181 -11.16 32.00 -19.94
C GLU A 181 -12.39 32.87 -20.22
N GLY A 182 -12.29 34.16 -19.89
CA GLY A 182 -13.37 35.13 -20.09
C GLY A 182 -14.47 35.06 -19.01
N TYR A 183 -14.30 34.25 -17.97
CA TYR A 183 -15.13 34.36 -16.77
C TYR A 183 -14.94 35.73 -16.14
N VAL A 184 -16.05 36.41 -15.85
CA VAL A 184 -16.06 37.72 -15.21
C VAL A 184 -16.63 37.55 -13.82
N GLU A 185 -15.77 37.79 -12.85
CA GLU A 185 -16.11 37.88 -11.44
C GLU A 185 -16.99 39.10 -11.18
N THR A 186 -17.99 38.92 -10.34
CA THR A 186 -18.89 39.93 -9.84
C THR A 186 -19.13 39.63 -8.37
N THR A 187 -19.48 40.65 -7.59
CA THR A 187 -19.85 40.48 -6.19
C THR A 187 -21.03 39.51 -5.98
N GLU A 188 -21.83 39.23 -7.02
CA GLU A 188 -22.95 38.28 -6.93
C GLU A 188 -22.53 36.81 -7.15
N ASN A 189 -21.41 36.53 -7.84
CA ASN A 189 -20.96 35.16 -8.15
C ASN A 189 -19.64 34.74 -7.50
N ASP A 190 -18.87 35.67 -6.88
CA ASP A 190 -17.67 35.39 -6.06
C ASP A 190 -17.90 34.22 -5.10
N ALA A 191 -18.79 34.42 -4.12
CA ALA A 191 -19.06 33.42 -3.08
C ALA A 191 -19.80 32.17 -3.59
N SER A 192 -20.20 32.13 -4.86
CA SER A 192 -20.96 31.01 -5.44
C SER A 192 -20.08 30.02 -6.20
N VAL A 193 -18.91 30.42 -6.68
CA VAL A 193 -17.99 29.58 -7.45
C VAL A 193 -16.56 29.94 -7.08
N ILE A 194 -15.89 29.03 -6.37
CA ILE A 194 -14.48 29.18 -6.00
C ILE A 194 -13.60 28.57 -7.10
N PHE A 195 -12.55 29.28 -7.48
CA PHE A 195 -11.52 28.86 -8.42
C PHE A 195 -10.16 28.66 -7.75
N LEU A 196 -9.30 27.89 -8.42
CA LEU A 196 -7.98 27.55 -7.89
C LEU A 196 -7.05 28.77 -7.72
N ASP A 197 -7.24 29.81 -8.54
CA ASP A 197 -6.43 31.03 -8.50
C ASP A 197 -6.85 32.04 -7.43
N GLU A 198 -7.99 31.81 -6.76
CA GLU A 198 -8.42 32.54 -5.55
C GLU A 198 -7.78 31.98 -4.29
N LEU A 199 -7.32 30.73 -4.29
CA LEU A 199 -6.74 30.14 -3.09
C LEU A 199 -5.45 30.83 -2.67
N ASP A 200 -5.36 31.19 -1.40
CA ASP A 200 -4.19 31.81 -0.80
C ASP A 200 -3.30 30.78 -0.07
N ALA A 201 -2.22 31.27 0.57
CA ALA A 201 -1.33 30.38 1.33
C ALA A 201 -1.99 29.80 2.60
N SER A 202 -2.99 30.48 3.15
CA SER A 202 -3.75 30.03 4.32
C SER A 202 -4.73 28.90 3.98
N ASP A 203 -5.15 28.79 2.72
CA ASP A 203 -5.98 27.69 2.22
C ASP A 203 -5.22 26.39 1.98
N LEU A 204 -3.91 26.53 1.70
CA LEU A 204 -3.03 25.45 1.25
C LEU A 204 -2.10 24.92 2.37
N LEU A 205 -2.42 25.22 3.63
CA LEU A 205 -1.63 24.76 4.78
C LEU A 205 -1.52 23.23 4.83
N GLN A 206 -0.42 22.74 5.40
CA GLN A 206 -0.14 21.30 5.49
C GLN A 206 -0.54 20.75 6.86
N GLY A 207 -1.33 19.67 6.86
CA GLY A 207 -1.64 18.92 8.07
C GLY A 207 -0.46 18.09 8.57
N GLY A 208 -0.53 17.63 9.82
CA GLY A 208 0.34 16.57 10.31
C GLY A 208 -0.19 15.18 9.91
N PRO A 209 0.48 14.09 10.33
CA PRO A 209 -0.04 12.75 10.09
C PRO A 209 -1.44 12.58 10.67
N THR A 210 -2.36 11.94 9.95
CA THR A 210 -3.74 11.77 10.45
C THR A 210 -3.77 10.91 11.71
N VAL A 211 -3.04 9.80 11.68
CA VAL A 211 -2.78 8.97 12.85
C VAL A 211 -1.27 8.85 13.07
N GLN A 212 -0.80 9.28 14.23
CA GLN A 212 0.59 9.17 14.65
C GLN A 212 0.73 8.26 15.87
N ILE A 213 1.47 7.16 15.73
CA ILE A 213 1.79 6.23 16.81
C ILE A 213 3.27 6.34 17.14
N ALA A 214 3.59 6.85 18.33
CA ALA A 214 4.94 7.12 18.82
C ALA A 214 5.26 6.46 20.17
N GLY A 215 4.31 5.76 20.78
CA GLY A 215 4.49 4.90 21.96
C GLY A 215 4.53 3.40 21.61
N ASN A 216 4.85 2.57 22.60
CA ASN A 216 4.75 1.11 22.48
C ASN A 216 3.28 0.68 22.51
N ILE A 217 2.93 -0.35 21.73
CA ILE A 217 1.58 -0.92 21.70
C ILE A 217 1.66 -2.41 22.04
N GLY A 218 1.03 -2.80 23.15
CA GLY A 218 1.14 -4.15 23.72
C GLY A 218 0.25 -5.21 23.07
N GLY A 219 -0.80 -4.79 22.35
CA GLY A 219 -1.76 -5.71 21.69
C GLY A 219 -2.01 -5.40 20.22
N GLY A 220 -1.01 -4.88 19.51
CA GLY A 220 -1.09 -4.53 18.09
C GLY A 220 -1.97 -3.32 17.76
N ILE A 221 -1.86 -2.89 16.50
CA ILE A 221 -2.66 -1.85 15.87
C ILE A 221 -3.58 -2.54 14.87
N VAL A 222 -4.89 -2.37 15.03
CA VAL A 222 -5.88 -2.96 14.13
C VAL A 222 -6.78 -1.86 13.60
N LEU A 223 -6.79 -1.71 12.27
CA LEU A 223 -7.79 -0.92 11.58
C LEU A 223 -8.91 -1.88 11.20
N ASP A 224 -9.97 -1.84 11.98
CA ASP A 224 -11.01 -2.84 11.95
C ASP A 224 -12.21 -2.43 11.09
N VAL A 225 -12.99 -3.43 10.73
CA VAL A 225 -14.26 -3.28 10.06
C VAL A 225 -15.29 -4.13 10.78
N ALA A 226 -16.53 -3.65 10.83
CA ALA A 226 -17.61 -4.41 11.44
C ALA A 226 -17.64 -5.83 10.83
N PRO A 227 -17.62 -6.89 11.65
CA PRO A 227 -17.52 -8.24 11.12
C PRO A 227 -18.71 -8.49 10.20
N ALA A 228 -18.51 -9.24 9.12
CA ALA A 228 -19.56 -9.52 8.14
C ALA A 228 -19.48 -10.98 7.71
N TYR A 229 -20.64 -11.62 7.54
CA TYR A 229 -20.70 -12.95 6.93
C TYR A 229 -20.56 -12.81 5.41
N ALA A 230 -19.33 -12.94 4.90
CA ALA A 230 -19.15 -13.27 3.49
C ALA A 230 -19.95 -14.56 3.19
N ASP A 231 -20.68 -14.60 2.06
CA ASP A 231 -21.58 -15.71 1.71
C ASP A 231 -22.72 -16.04 2.71
N GLY A 232 -22.95 -15.16 3.68
CA GLY A 232 -24.02 -15.28 4.67
C GLY A 232 -23.73 -16.26 5.81
N ILE A 233 -24.57 -16.25 6.84
CA ILE A 233 -24.35 -17.02 8.08
C ILE A 233 -24.39 -18.55 7.89
N GLU A 234 -25.02 -19.02 6.82
CA GLU A 234 -25.08 -20.44 6.46
C GLU A 234 -24.07 -20.80 5.35
N GLY A 235 -23.28 -19.83 4.89
CA GLY A 235 -22.16 -20.02 3.97
C GLY A 235 -20.95 -20.63 4.67
N ASP A 236 -19.91 -20.91 3.89
CA ASP A 236 -18.63 -21.49 4.30
C ASP A 236 -17.56 -20.73 3.48
N THR A 237 -17.08 -19.62 4.04
CA THR A 237 -16.23 -18.66 3.33
C THR A 237 -14.82 -19.19 3.14
N ASP A 238 -14.29 -19.90 4.15
CA ASP A 238 -12.92 -20.39 4.17
C ASP A 238 -12.79 -21.82 3.60
N GLY A 239 -13.91 -22.49 3.35
CA GLY A 239 -13.98 -23.81 2.73
C GLY A 239 -13.62 -24.95 3.68
N ASP A 240 -13.62 -24.73 4.99
CA ASP A 240 -13.25 -25.72 5.99
C ASP A 240 -14.38 -26.72 6.32
N SER A 241 -15.55 -26.56 5.68
CA SER A 241 -16.79 -27.33 5.89
C SER A 241 -17.51 -27.05 7.22
N ILE A 242 -17.11 -26.00 7.93
CA ILE A 242 -17.86 -25.36 9.00
C ILE A 242 -18.62 -24.19 8.37
N LYS A 243 -19.78 -23.87 8.93
CA LYS A 243 -20.53 -22.69 8.45
C LYS A 243 -20.00 -21.47 9.16
N ASN A 244 -20.01 -20.33 8.48
CA ASN A 244 -19.62 -19.04 9.06
C ASN A 244 -20.33 -18.73 10.39
N GLY A 245 -21.60 -19.13 10.53
CA GLY A 245 -22.36 -18.95 11.78
C GLY A 245 -22.13 -20.02 12.85
N ASP A 246 -21.47 -21.13 12.50
CA ASP A 246 -21.09 -22.23 13.39
C ASP A 246 -19.62 -22.17 13.82
N GLU A 247 -18.83 -21.28 13.22
CA GLU A 247 -17.48 -20.86 13.63
C GLU A 247 -17.50 -20.11 14.97
N ASP A 248 -16.31 -19.95 15.55
CA ASP A 248 -15.99 -19.33 16.84
C ASP A 248 -14.71 -18.50 16.59
N ASP A 249 -14.89 -17.33 15.96
CA ASP A 249 -13.80 -16.54 15.36
C ASP A 249 -12.82 -16.01 16.43
N ASP A 250 -13.35 -15.65 17.59
CA ASP A 250 -12.59 -15.10 18.72
C ASP A 250 -12.12 -16.17 19.72
N GLY A 251 -12.67 -17.39 19.63
CA GLY A 251 -12.31 -18.54 20.45
C GLY A 251 -12.87 -18.47 21.87
N ASP A 252 -13.91 -17.69 22.13
CA ASP A 252 -14.54 -17.58 23.44
C ASP A 252 -15.49 -18.77 23.78
N GLY A 253 -15.78 -19.60 22.78
CA GLY A 253 -16.63 -20.79 22.88
C GLY A 253 -18.11 -20.53 22.58
N ILE A 254 -18.47 -19.32 22.16
CA ILE A 254 -19.77 -18.94 21.62
C ILE A 254 -19.64 -18.96 20.09
N LYS A 255 -20.63 -19.56 19.44
CA LYS A 255 -20.64 -19.58 17.97
C LYS A 255 -21.01 -18.21 17.45
N ASN A 256 -20.42 -17.81 16.33
CA ASN A 256 -20.66 -16.53 15.66
C ASN A 256 -22.14 -16.15 15.55
N ARG A 257 -23.04 -17.11 15.26
CA ARG A 257 -24.49 -16.84 15.16
C ARG A 257 -25.15 -16.42 16.47
N ASP A 258 -24.64 -16.92 17.58
CA ASP A 258 -25.16 -16.68 18.93
C ASP A 258 -24.34 -15.61 19.67
N ASP A 259 -23.30 -15.08 19.02
CA ASP A 259 -22.41 -14.06 19.55
C ASP A 259 -22.78 -12.66 19.04
N THR A 260 -22.67 -11.66 19.91
CA THR A 260 -22.97 -10.25 19.63
C THR A 260 -21.72 -9.38 19.54
N ASP A 261 -20.54 -9.95 19.77
CA ASP A 261 -19.19 -9.37 19.73
C ASP A 261 -18.27 -10.41 19.09
N ARG A 262 -18.52 -10.70 17.80
CA ARG A 262 -18.02 -11.92 17.12
C ARG A 262 -16.51 -12.02 17.04
N ASP A 263 -15.82 -10.89 17.07
CA ASP A 263 -14.36 -10.82 17.00
C ASP A 263 -13.72 -10.58 18.38
N GLY A 264 -14.52 -10.60 19.45
CA GLY A 264 -14.08 -10.53 20.83
C GLY A 264 -13.34 -9.22 21.16
N ASP A 265 -13.59 -8.16 20.40
CA ASP A 265 -12.90 -6.88 20.53
C ASP A 265 -13.43 -6.08 21.74
N GLY A 266 -14.57 -6.49 22.31
CA GLY A 266 -15.20 -5.88 23.48
C GLY A 266 -16.19 -4.77 23.15
N LEU A 267 -16.57 -4.62 21.88
CA LEU A 267 -17.67 -3.83 21.36
C LEU A 267 -18.72 -4.75 20.74
N LEU A 268 -19.97 -4.32 20.76
CA LEU A 268 -21.01 -5.07 20.06
C LEU A 268 -20.89 -4.82 18.57
N ASP A 269 -21.02 -5.86 17.73
CA ASP A 269 -21.03 -5.76 16.26
C ASP A 269 -21.91 -4.63 15.74
N THR A 270 -23.06 -4.40 16.40
CA THR A 270 -24.03 -3.35 16.02
C THR A 270 -23.54 -1.92 16.26
N SER A 271 -22.45 -1.74 16.99
CA SER A 271 -21.84 -0.47 17.36
C SER A 271 -20.49 -0.25 16.66
N GLU A 272 -20.11 -1.13 15.76
CA GLU A 272 -18.86 -1.05 15.01
C GLU A 272 -19.06 -0.36 13.66
N GLY A 273 -17.99 0.28 13.21
CA GLY A 273 -17.90 0.93 11.91
C GLY A 273 -16.84 0.27 11.04
N ASN A 274 -16.61 0.86 9.87
CA ASN A 274 -15.51 0.49 9.00
C ASN A 274 -14.41 1.54 9.11
N SER A 275 -13.19 1.13 9.43
CA SER A 275 -12.05 2.03 9.52
C SER A 275 -11.78 2.71 8.18
N THR A 276 -11.78 4.04 8.18
CA THR A 276 -11.28 4.85 7.07
C THR A 276 -10.38 5.95 7.61
N ILE A 277 -9.11 5.96 7.21
CA ILE A 277 -8.16 7.03 7.53
C ILE A 277 -7.89 7.83 6.26
N ASN A 278 -8.17 9.13 6.30
CA ASN A 278 -7.91 10.04 5.18
C ASN A 278 -6.99 11.20 5.60
N SER A 279 -5.87 11.34 4.89
CA SER A 279 -4.99 12.51 4.95
C SER A 279 -5.11 13.31 3.66
N TYR A 280 -5.41 14.60 3.78
CA TYR A 280 -5.29 15.55 2.67
C TYR A 280 -4.06 16.42 2.92
N GLY A 281 -3.01 16.19 2.14
CA GLY A 281 -1.72 16.87 2.25
C GLY A 281 -0.53 15.92 2.13
N SER A 282 0.66 16.47 2.32
CA SER A 282 1.94 15.75 2.19
C SER A 282 2.25 14.76 3.31
N ALA A 283 1.64 14.95 4.49
CA ALA A 283 1.84 14.08 5.63
C ALA A 283 1.17 12.70 5.47
N ALA A 284 1.73 11.70 6.14
CA ALA A 284 1.22 10.32 6.10
C ALA A 284 -0.18 10.19 6.72
N ALA A 285 -1.06 9.40 6.11
CA ALA A 285 -2.33 9.03 6.74
C ALA A 285 -2.11 8.24 8.04
N LEU A 286 -1.22 7.25 8.03
CA LEU A 286 -0.79 6.50 9.21
C LEU A 286 0.74 6.52 9.33
N ALA A 287 1.23 7.08 10.42
CA ALA A 287 2.64 7.09 10.78
C ALA A 287 2.89 6.27 12.06
N VAL A 288 3.79 5.28 11.99
CA VAL A 288 4.18 4.42 13.12
C VAL A 288 5.68 4.54 13.35
N GLY A 289 6.07 5.28 14.38
CA GLY A 289 7.45 5.57 14.69
C GLY A 289 7.57 6.77 15.62
N SER A 290 8.71 6.92 16.29
CA SER A 290 8.96 8.06 17.16
C SER A 290 10.30 8.70 16.85
N ALA A 291 10.32 10.04 16.91
CA ALA A 291 11.54 10.83 16.78
C ALA A 291 12.39 10.79 18.07
N THR A 292 11.80 10.44 19.21
CA THR A 292 12.43 10.57 20.54
C THR A 292 12.80 9.23 21.18
N GLN A 293 12.18 8.13 20.73
CA GLN A 293 12.44 6.79 21.27
C GLN A 293 12.23 5.70 20.22
N SER A 294 12.80 4.53 20.49
CA SER A 294 12.49 3.33 19.74
C SER A 294 11.21 2.71 20.29
N ILE A 295 10.36 2.19 19.40
CA ILE A 295 9.05 1.64 19.76
C ILE A 295 8.93 0.18 19.34
N THR A 296 8.11 -0.56 20.08
CA THR A 296 7.66 -1.91 19.71
C THR A 296 6.15 -1.95 19.67
N VAL A 297 5.64 -2.49 18.56
CA VAL A 297 4.24 -2.87 18.39
C VAL A 297 4.20 -4.39 18.45
N ALA A 298 3.67 -4.94 19.54
CA ALA A 298 3.48 -6.37 19.69
C ALA A 298 2.38 -6.88 18.75
N ASN A 299 2.32 -8.19 18.52
CA ASN A 299 1.30 -8.80 17.68
C ASN A 299 -0.10 -8.54 18.23
N ALA A 300 -1.06 -8.32 17.34
CA ALA A 300 -2.46 -8.14 17.71
C ALA A 300 -3.07 -9.41 18.31
N GLY A 301 -2.65 -10.58 17.81
CA GLY A 301 -3.07 -11.88 18.30
C GLY A 301 -2.08 -12.99 17.95
N THR A 302 -2.61 -14.18 17.70
CA THR A 302 -1.85 -15.37 17.32
C THR A 302 -2.36 -15.92 15.98
N GLY A 303 -1.68 -16.91 15.40
CA GLY A 303 -2.11 -17.49 14.12
C GLY A 303 -2.14 -16.46 13.00
N ALA A 304 -3.29 -16.31 12.34
CA ALA A 304 -3.50 -15.34 11.26
C ALA A 304 -3.38 -13.87 11.74
N GLU A 305 -3.63 -13.61 13.03
CA GLU A 305 -3.56 -12.28 13.64
C GLU A 305 -2.18 -11.98 14.26
N ALA A 306 -1.15 -12.79 13.95
CA ALA A 306 0.21 -12.66 14.47
C ALA A 306 1.02 -11.50 13.84
N TYR A 307 0.37 -10.37 13.58
CA TYR A 307 0.94 -9.15 13.01
C TYR A 307 0.72 -7.97 13.96
N GLY A 308 1.68 -7.06 14.01
CA GLY A 308 1.65 -5.88 14.87
C GLY A 308 0.82 -4.76 14.25
N LEU A 309 0.73 -4.73 12.92
CA LEU A 309 -0.16 -3.84 12.20
C LEU A 309 -1.04 -4.65 11.25
N ILE A 310 -2.35 -4.54 11.43
CA ILE A 310 -3.35 -5.17 10.58
C ILE A 310 -4.28 -4.09 10.03
N ASN A 311 -4.39 -4.02 8.70
CA ASN A 311 -5.35 -3.16 8.02
C ASN A 311 -6.44 -3.99 7.36
N ARG A 312 -7.67 -3.93 7.89
CA ARG A 312 -8.88 -4.45 7.24
C ARG A 312 -9.71 -3.35 6.59
N GLY A 313 -9.50 -2.10 7.01
CA GLY A 313 -10.19 -0.91 6.49
C GLY A 313 -9.47 -0.23 5.31
N ALA A 314 -9.66 1.08 5.20
CA ALA A 314 -9.04 1.91 4.18
C ALA A 314 -8.08 2.94 4.78
N ILE A 315 -6.87 3.06 4.22
CA ILE A 315 -5.89 4.10 4.55
C ILE A 315 -5.55 4.85 3.27
N THR A 316 -5.84 6.15 3.22
CA THR A 316 -5.67 6.96 2.02
C THR A 316 -4.92 8.26 2.31
N GLY A 317 -3.77 8.45 1.65
CA GLY A 317 -3.04 9.71 1.60
C GLY A 317 -3.25 10.43 0.27
N GLN A 318 -3.62 11.70 0.29
CA GLN A 318 -4.03 12.45 -0.91
C GLN A 318 -3.32 13.81 -1.01
N GLY A 319 -2.45 13.93 -2.01
CA GLY A 319 -1.93 15.19 -2.52
C GLY A 319 -2.89 15.77 -3.55
N ILE A 320 -3.96 16.44 -3.09
CA ILE A 320 -5.05 16.94 -3.94
C ILE A 320 -4.71 18.22 -4.71
N TYR A 321 -3.62 18.88 -4.35
CA TYR A 321 -3.09 20.04 -5.06
C TYR A 321 -1.78 19.67 -5.77
N LYS A 322 -1.46 20.39 -6.85
CA LYS A 322 -0.25 20.17 -7.63
C LYS A 322 1.01 20.23 -6.76
N GLU A 323 1.99 19.39 -7.08
CA GLU A 323 3.30 19.34 -6.43
C GLU A 323 3.24 18.96 -4.94
N VAL A 324 2.12 18.40 -4.48
CA VAL A 324 1.98 17.86 -3.13
C VAL A 324 2.14 16.35 -3.19
N ASP A 325 3.17 15.86 -2.49
CA ASP A 325 3.39 14.44 -2.31
C ASP A 325 2.22 13.76 -1.58
N ALA A 326 2.00 12.47 -1.81
CA ALA A 326 1.00 11.67 -1.12
C ALA A 326 1.64 10.50 -0.39
N ASN A 327 1.37 10.37 0.91
CA ASN A 327 1.89 9.29 1.75
C ASN A 327 0.75 8.61 2.50
N ALA A 328 0.58 7.29 2.33
CA ALA A 328 -0.48 6.57 3.05
C ALA A 328 0.03 5.97 4.37
N VAL A 329 0.91 4.98 4.33
CA VAL A 329 1.50 4.33 5.52
C VAL A 329 3.01 4.57 5.57
N VAL A 330 3.50 5.10 6.69
CA VAL A 330 4.93 5.28 6.97
C VAL A 330 5.28 4.62 8.30
N ILE A 331 6.19 3.65 8.26
CA ILE A 331 6.72 2.93 9.43
C ILE A 331 8.19 3.33 9.60
N GLY A 332 8.60 3.72 10.80
CA GLY A 332 9.97 4.15 11.09
C GLY A 332 10.33 5.48 10.41
N GLY A 333 11.55 5.59 9.87
CA GLY A 333 12.04 6.78 9.16
C GLY A 333 12.71 7.83 10.05
N ASN A 334 12.79 7.60 11.37
CA ASN A 334 13.42 8.50 12.31
C ASN A 334 14.87 8.07 12.58
N ALA A 335 15.83 8.96 12.32
CA ALA A 335 17.24 8.64 12.43
C ALA A 335 17.63 8.17 13.84
N GLY A 336 18.26 7.01 13.93
CA GLY A 336 18.74 6.42 15.19
C GLY A 336 17.65 5.79 16.07
N GLN A 337 16.40 5.74 15.62
CA GLN A 337 15.30 5.06 16.32
C GLN A 337 14.79 3.89 15.50
N THR A 338 14.28 2.85 16.19
CA THR A 338 13.65 1.71 15.53
C THR A 338 12.14 1.69 15.75
N ALA A 339 11.39 1.28 14.73
CA ALA A 339 9.99 0.90 14.85
C ALA A 339 9.86 -0.60 14.57
N ASN A 340 9.77 -1.39 15.64
CA ASN A 340 9.66 -2.84 15.54
C ASN A 340 8.19 -3.26 15.51
N ILE A 341 7.74 -3.75 14.37
CA ILE A 341 6.37 -4.24 14.17
C ILE A 341 6.42 -5.77 14.21
N GLY A 342 5.95 -6.34 15.34
CA GLY A 342 5.93 -7.80 15.53
C GLY A 342 5.17 -8.49 14.38
N GLY A 343 5.73 -9.55 13.80
CA GLY A 343 5.18 -10.21 12.60
C GLY A 343 5.28 -9.38 11.31
N GLY A 344 5.15 -8.06 11.38
CA GLY A 344 5.16 -7.12 10.27
C GLY A 344 3.76 -6.54 9.99
N LEU A 345 3.45 -6.32 8.72
CA LEU A 345 2.21 -5.69 8.26
C LEU A 345 1.34 -6.70 7.53
N ARG A 346 0.07 -6.82 7.94
CA ARG A 346 -0.97 -7.51 7.17
C ARG A 346 -1.97 -6.49 6.61
N ASN A 347 -2.16 -6.50 5.29
CA ASN A 347 -3.13 -5.69 4.59
C ASN A 347 -4.20 -6.57 3.94
N ASP A 348 -5.40 -6.56 4.52
CA ASP A 348 -6.60 -7.18 3.96
C ASP A 348 -7.52 -6.15 3.28
N GLY A 349 -7.41 -4.89 3.69
CA GLY A 349 -8.18 -3.78 3.13
C GLY A 349 -7.44 -3.01 2.01
N THR A 350 -7.65 -1.70 1.97
CA THR A 350 -7.04 -0.81 0.97
C THR A 350 -6.00 0.12 1.60
N ILE A 351 -4.83 0.24 0.98
CA ILE A 351 -3.85 1.29 1.24
C ILE A 351 -3.60 2.05 -0.07
N ALA A 352 -3.87 3.35 -0.10
CA ALA A 352 -3.79 4.17 -1.31
C ALA A 352 -3.05 5.50 -1.09
N ALA A 353 -2.09 5.82 -1.97
CA ALA A 353 -1.47 7.15 -2.06
C ALA A 353 -1.75 7.75 -3.43
N LEU A 354 -2.40 8.92 -3.48
CA LEU A 354 -2.85 9.57 -4.72
C LEU A 354 -2.33 11.00 -4.78
N ALA A 355 -1.56 11.35 -5.81
CA ALA A 355 -0.99 12.68 -5.99
C ALA A 355 -1.30 13.30 -7.37
N ILE A 356 -1.23 14.63 -7.45
CA ILE A 356 -1.26 15.38 -8.71
C ILE A 356 0.06 16.13 -8.81
N ASP A 357 0.85 15.88 -9.85
CA ASP A 357 2.18 16.48 -10.03
C ASP A 357 3.14 16.33 -8.83
N GLY A 358 2.89 15.36 -7.95
CA GLY A 358 3.69 15.05 -6.76
C GLY A 358 4.02 13.57 -6.68
N ASN A 359 4.95 13.22 -5.80
CA ASN A 359 5.34 11.82 -5.58
C ASN A 359 4.24 11.09 -4.81
N ALA A 360 4.09 9.78 -5.02
CA ALA A 360 3.12 8.97 -4.28
C ALA A 360 3.78 7.72 -3.70
N THR A 361 3.67 7.54 -2.38
CA THR A 361 4.14 6.32 -1.68
C THR A 361 3.04 5.72 -0.82
N ALA A 362 2.58 4.51 -1.17
CA ALA A 362 1.49 3.85 -0.45
C ALA A 362 1.97 3.21 0.86
N VAL A 363 3.02 2.40 0.82
CA VAL A 363 3.64 1.82 2.02
C VAL A 363 5.12 2.11 2.03
N ARG A 364 5.62 2.73 3.10
CA ARG A 364 7.05 2.98 3.32
C ARG A 364 7.53 2.37 4.62
N PHE A 365 8.47 1.44 4.53
CA PHE A 365 9.34 1.06 5.64
C PHE A 365 10.57 1.96 5.61
N GLY A 366 10.53 3.05 6.38
CA GLY A 366 11.63 3.98 6.52
C GLY A 366 12.81 3.39 7.31
N GLN A 367 13.94 4.09 7.33
CA GLN A 367 15.10 3.71 8.15
C GLN A 367 14.69 3.30 9.58
N GLY A 368 15.23 2.19 10.07
CA GLY A 368 14.93 1.66 11.41
C GLY A 368 13.59 0.94 11.55
N ALA A 369 12.78 0.86 10.50
CA ALA A 369 11.60 0.00 10.48
C ALA A 369 12.02 -1.47 10.44
N ILE A 370 11.39 -2.29 11.29
CA ILE A 370 11.65 -3.73 11.38
C ILE A 370 10.31 -4.45 11.30
N GLY A 371 10.16 -5.34 10.32
CA GLY A 371 9.04 -6.26 10.16
C GLY A 371 9.53 -7.58 9.58
N THR A 372 8.86 -8.69 9.90
CA THR A 372 9.26 -10.00 9.34
C THR A 372 8.65 -10.18 7.95
N GLU A 373 7.34 -9.93 7.83
CA GLU A 373 6.57 -10.12 6.61
C GLU A 373 5.65 -8.93 6.31
N LEU A 374 5.49 -8.63 5.01
CA LEU A 374 4.32 -7.89 4.52
C LEU A 374 3.40 -8.90 3.82
N LEU A 375 2.23 -9.14 4.40
CA LEU A 375 1.17 -9.96 3.81
C LEU A 375 0.12 -9.04 3.21
N ASN A 376 -0.07 -9.10 1.89
CA ASN A 376 -1.12 -8.38 1.18
C ASN A 376 -2.15 -9.35 0.63
N THR A 377 -3.38 -9.28 1.12
CA THR A 377 -4.55 -9.97 0.57
C THR A 377 -5.53 -8.97 -0.09
N GLY A 378 -5.46 -7.69 0.30
CA GLY A 378 -6.24 -6.58 -0.26
C GLY A 378 -5.51 -5.79 -1.36
N GLY A 379 -5.68 -4.46 -1.36
CA GLY A 379 -5.12 -3.55 -2.36
C GLY A 379 -4.07 -2.59 -1.78
N ILE A 380 -2.91 -2.49 -2.43
CA ILE A 380 -1.88 -1.46 -2.19
C ILE A 380 -1.66 -0.71 -3.49
N THR A 381 -2.02 0.57 -3.52
CA THR A 381 -1.97 1.41 -4.74
C THR A 381 -1.24 2.72 -4.50
N ALA A 382 -0.21 3.01 -5.29
CA ALA A 382 0.32 4.35 -5.45
C ALA A 382 -0.03 4.86 -6.84
N ALA A 383 -0.59 6.07 -6.93
CA ALA A 383 -0.91 6.68 -8.21
C ALA A 383 -0.62 8.16 -8.27
N ALA A 384 -0.19 8.62 -9.45
CA ALA A 384 -0.06 10.03 -9.76
C ALA A 384 -0.69 10.37 -11.11
N SER A 385 -1.29 11.55 -11.21
CA SER A 385 -1.57 12.18 -12.50
C SER A 385 -0.53 13.26 -12.70
N SER A 386 0.39 13.09 -13.66
CA SER A 386 1.44 14.08 -13.88
C SER A 386 2.04 14.11 -15.28
N ASP A 387 2.22 15.31 -15.81
CA ASP A 387 3.01 15.63 -17.00
C ASP A 387 4.44 16.10 -16.66
N VAL A 388 4.84 16.01 -15.39
CA VAL A 388 6.21 16.22 -14.91
C VAL A 388 6.80 14.94 -14.31
N GLU A 389 8.13 14.86 -14.24
CA GLU A 389 8.83 13.71 -13.67
C GLU A 389 8.54 13.61 -12.16
N VAL A 390 7.95 12.48 -11.75
CA VAL A 390 7.61 12.16 -10.35
C VAL A 390 7.86 10.69 -10.08
N ASP A 391 8.12 10.36 -8.81
CA ASP A 391 8.28 9.00 -8.33
C ASP A 391 6.96 8.46 -7.76
N VAL A 392 6.51 7.32 -8.26
CA VAL A 392 5.32 6.60 -7.76
C VAL A 392 5.74 5.21 -7.30
N THR A 393 5.69 4.98 -5.99
CA THR A 393 6.13 3.71 -5.39
C THR A 393 5.05 3.08 -4.53
N ALA A 394 4.58 1.87 -4.87
CA ALA A 394 3.54 1.22 -4.07
C ALA A 394 4.10 0.70 -2.73
N ILE A 395 5.23 0.00 -2.75
CA ILE A 395 5.93 -0.45 -1.54
C ILE A 395 7.40 -0.05 -1.62
N ARG A 396 7.85 0.75 -0.64
CA ARG A 396 9.23 1.22 -0.51
C ARG A 396 9.84 0.73 0.80
N ILE A 397 11.00 0.09 0.71
CA ILE A 397 11.81 -0.35 1.85
C ILE A 397 13.13 0.42 1.79
N ASP A 398 13.29 1.40 2.67
CA ASP A 398 14.46 2.27 2.68
C ASP A 398 15.71 1.56 3.21
N ALA A 399 16.88 2.06 2.81
CA ALA A 399 18.14 1.63 3.38
C ALA A 399 18.13 1.74 4.93
N GLY A 400 18.49 0.64 5.59
CA GLY A 400 18.47 0.52 7.05
C GLY A 400 17.12 0.12 7.64
N ALA A 401 16.10 -0.13 6.83
CA ALA A 401 14.93 -0.93 7.22
C ALA A 401 15.24 -2.44 7.10
N SER A 402 14.35 -3.28 7.64
CA SER A 402 14.42 -4.74 7.51
C SER A 402 13.03 -5.32 7.25
N LEU A 403 12.85 -5.97 6.10
CA LEU A 403 11.68 -6.75 5.73
C LEU A 403 12.12 -7.99 4.94
N THR A 404 11.85 -9.19 5.44
CA THR A 404 12.45 -10.41 4.86
C THR A 404 11.58 -11.11 3.82
N THR A 405 10.26 -11.01 3.99
CA THR A 405 9.27 -11.71 3.17
C THR A 405 8.16 -10.76 2.73
N LEU A 406 7.75 -10.86 1.46
CA LEU A 406 6.55 -10.23 0.94
C LEU A 406 5.67 -11.33 0.33
N THR A 407 4.44 -11.43 0.81
CA THR A 407 3.44 -12.36 0.29
C THR A 407 2.27 -11.58 -0.28
N ASN A 408 2.01 -11.71 -1.57
CA ASN A 408 0.93 -11.04 -2.28
C ASN A 408 -0.10 -12.05 -2.80
N SER A 409 -1.34 -11.87 -2.35
CA SER A 409 -2.54 -12.57 -2.82
C SER A 409 -3.68 -11.59 -3.16
N GLY A 410 -3.36 -10.29 -3.24
CA GLY A 410 -4.23 -9.24 -3.72
C GLY A 410 -3.56 -8.42 -4.84
N THR A 411 -3.73 -7.11 -4.81
CA THR A 411 -3.17 -6.21 -5.83
C THR A 411 -2.11 -5.29 -5.24
N ILE A 412 -0.94 -5.24 -5.88
CA ILE A 412 0.07 -4.19 -5.68
C ILE A 412 0.20 -3.43 -7.01
N LEU A 413 -0.09 -2.13 -7.00
CA LEU A 413 -0.16 -1.31 -8.20
C LEU A 413 0.56 0.04 -8.01
N ALA A 414 1.56 0.30 -8.85
CA ALA A 414 2.07 1.65 -9.11
C ALA A 414 1.54 2.12 -10.47
N SER A 415 0.86 3.26 -10.54
CA SER A 415 0.29 3.74 -11.80
C SER A 415 0.44 5.24 -11.99
N ALA A 416 0.65 5.69 -13.22
CA ALA A 416 0.52 7.10 -13.53
C ALA A 416 -0.06 7.37 -14.91
N GLY A 417 -0.72 8.53 -15.03
CA GLY A 417 -1.09 9.12 -16.31
C GLY A 417 -0.18 10.31 -16.64
N GLY A 418 0.15 10.48 -17.92
CA GLY A 418 0.95 11.60 -18.43
C GLY A 418 2.28 11.19 -19.07
N GLY A 419 2.71 9.94 -18.89
CA GLY A 419 3.78 9.31 -19.67
C GLY A 419 5.22 9.60 -19.22
N VAL A 420 5.43 10.40 -18.18
CA VAL A 420 6.76 10.85 -17.75
C VAL A 420 7.21 10.34 -16.37
N ALA A 421 6.30 9.81 -15.56
CA ALA A 421 6.59 9.35 -14.20
C ALA A 421 7.39 8.04 -14.14
N ASP A 422 8.21 7.89 -13.11
CA ASP A 422 8.92 6.65 -12.79
C ASP A 422 8.12 5.84 -11.78
N LEU A 423 7.73 4.62 -12.18
CA LEU A 423 6.84 3.76 -11.41
C LEU A 423 7.58 2.55 -10.88
N VAL A 424 7.48 2.30 -9.58
CA VAL A 424 8.02 1.09 -8.94
C VAL A 424 6.97 0.43 -8.04
N ALA A 425 6.53 -0.80 -8.35
CA ALA A 425 5.55 -1.47 -7.49
C ALA A 425 6.17 -1.94 -6.17
N ILE A 426 7.35 -2.57 -6.21
CA ILE A 426 8.12 -2.96 -5.02
C ILE A 426 9.56 -2.47 -5.18
N GLN A 427 10.02 -1.61 -4.28
CA GLN A 427 11.40 -1.12 -4.22
C GLN A 427 12.04 -1.50 -2.87
N ASP A 428 13.08 -2.33 -2.91
CA ASP A 428 13.92 -2.65 -1.76
C ASP A 428 15.31 -2.03 -1.88
N LEU A 429 15.52 -0.91 -1.20
CA LEU A 429 16.82 -0.25 -1.05
C LEU A 429 17.60 -0.78 0.16
N SER A 430 16.97 -1.59 1.02
CA SER A 430 17.62 -2.19 2.19
C SER A 430 18.45 -3.42 1.84
N GLY A 431 18.07 -4.13 0.77
CA GLY A 431 18.65 -5.41 0.38
C GLY A 431 18.34 -6.54 1.37
N THR A 432 17.23 -6.43 2.12
CA THR A 432 16.84 -7.39 3.17
C THR A 432 15.74 -8.33 2.73
N LEU A 433 15.02 -8.01 1.66
CA LEU A 433 13.96 -8.86 1.13
C LEU A 433 14.60 -10.09 0.47
N THR A 434 14.18 -11.29 0.86
CA THR A 434 14.73 -12.56 0.35
C THR A 434 13.68 -13.43 -0.31
N THR A 435 12.40 -13.21 -0.02
CA THR A 435 11.28 -13.98 -0.58
C THR A 435 10.15 -13.05 -1.02
N ILE A 436 9.71 -13.20 -2.26
CA ILE A 436 8.52 -12.57 -2.81
C ILE A 436 7.62 -13.67 -3.35
N ASN A 437 6.46 -13.87 -2.73
CA ASN A 437 5.44 -14.80 -3.21
C ASN A 437 4.31 -14.00 -3.86
N ASN A 438 3.96 -14.32 -5.10
CA ASN A 438 2.86 -13.70 -5.81
C ASN A 438 1.85 -14.76 -6.28
N THR A 439 0.59 -14.59 -5.88
CA THR A 439 -0.54 -15.41 -6.35
C THR A 439 -1.60 -14.60 -7.07
N ARG A 440 -1.41 -13.28 -7.17
CA ARG A 440 -2.28 -12.35 -7.88
C ARG A 440 -1.43 -11.33 -8.63
N SER A 441 -1.53 -10.04 -8.32
CA SER A 441 -1.07 -8.98 -9.21
C SER A 441 0.00 -8.10 -8.59
N ILE A 442 1.12 -7.91 -9.29
CA ILE A 442 2.13 -6.88 -9.05
C ILE A 442 2.35 -6.11 -10.34
N GLN A 443 1.99 -4.82 -10.40
CA GLN A 443 1.97 -4.08 -11.66
C GLN A 443 2.53 -2.66 -11.51
N ALA A 444 3.30 -2.24 -12.51
CA ALA A 444 3.68 -0.86 -12.77
C ALA A 444 3.12 -0.42 -14.13
N GLY A 445 2.13 0.48 -14.13
CA GLY A 445 1.35 0.84 -15.32
C GLY A 445 1.41 2.34 -15.65
N LEU A 446 2.06 2.69 -16.76
CA LEU A 446 2.20 4.08 -17.22
C LEU A 446 1.36 4.30 -18.48
N SER A 447 0.47 5.29 -18.43
CA SER A 447 -0.37 5.70 -19.57
C SER A 447 0.12 7.02 -20.18
N PRO A 448 0.05 7.21 -21.51
CA PRO A 448 0.46 8.45 -22.16
C PRO A 448 -0.42 9.63 -21.73
N ASN A 449 0.05 10.84 -22.00
CA ASN A 449 -0.77 12.05 -21.83
C ASN A 449 -1.90 12.12 -22.89
N ALA A 450 -2.81 13.09 -22.73
CA ALA A 450 -3.94 13.29 -23.63
C ALA A 450 -3.51 13.62 -25.08
N ASP A 451 -2.34 14.23 -25.24
CA ASP A 451 -1.77 14.58 -26.54
C ASP A 451 -1.13 13.38 -27.26
N GLY A 452 -1.01 12.25 -26.58
CA GLY A 452 -0.44 11.01 -27.13
C GLY A 452 1.07 11.08 -27.31
N ASP A 453 1.77 11.88 -26.51
CA ASP A 453 3.22 11.98 -26.53
C ASP A 453 3.86 10.63 -26.18
N ALA A 454 5.11 10.46 -26.63
CA ALA A 454 5.89 9.28 -26.33
C ALA A 454 6.13 9.16 -24.82
N ILE A 455 5.94 7.96 -24.28
CA ILE A 455 6.25 7.64 -22.89
C ILE A 455 7.77 7.73 -22.69
N THR A 456 8.21 8.52 -21.72
CA THR A 456 9.62 8.67 -21.33
C THR A 456 9.91 8.16 -19.92
N GLY A 457 8.88 8.02 -19.08
CA GLY A 457 9.00 7.43 -17.75
C GLY A 457 9.25 5.93 -17.79
N THR A 458 9.62 5.35 -16.65
CA THR A 458 9.94 3.93 -16.51
C THR A 458 8.89 3.16 -15.72
N THR A 459 8.82 1.85 -15.94
CA THR A 459 7.90 0.96 -15.22
C THR A 459 8.66 -0.24 -14.68
N THR A 460 8.68 -0.39 -13.36
CA THR A 460 9.41 -1.45 -12.66
C THR A 460 8.46 -2.16 -11.71
N ALA A 461 8.21 -3.44 -11.90
CA ALA A 461 7.38 -4.21 -10.98
C ALA A 461 8.15 -4.50 -9.68
N ILE A 462 9.39 -4.97 -9.80
CA ILE A 462 10.21 -5.39 -8.66
C ILE A 462 11.62 -4.85 -8.84
N ASP A 463 12.06 -4.00 -7.92
CA ASP A 463 13.45 -3.57 -7.79
C ASP A 463 13.99 -4.04 -6.45
N VAL A 464 14.79 -5.10 -6.48
CA VAL A 464 15.53 -5.65 -5.34
C VAL A 464 17.03 -5.67 -5.64
N SER A 465 17.48 -4.78 -6.52
CA SER A 465 18.87 -4.74 -7.01
C SER A 465 19.91 -4.43 -5.92
N ALA A 466 19.48 -3.90 -4.77
CA ALA A 466 20.33 -3.71 -3.61
C ALA A 466 20.65 -5.02 -2.86
N ASN A 467 19.94 -6.11 -3.13
CA ASN A 467 20.15 -7.39 -2.47
C ASN A 467 21.49 -8.03 -2.91
N THR A 468 22.23 -8.58 -1.95
CA THR A 468 23.53 -9.25 -2.20
C THR A 468 23.56 -10.70 -1.71
N THR A 469 22.47 -11.18 -1.12
CA THR A 469 22.35 -12.52 -0.52
C THR A 469 21.60 -13.51 -1.41
N GLY A 470 20.72 -13.01 -2.29
CA GLY A 470 19.84 -13.78 -3.14
C GLY A 470 18.37 -13.57 -2.76
N VAL A 471 17.52 -13.48 -3.76
CA VAL A 471 16.06 -13.30 -3.69
C VAL A 471 15.39 -14.44 -4.43
N THR A 472 14.38 -15.06 -3.80
CA THR A 472 13.45 -15.97 -4.49
C THR A 472 12.15 -15.24 -4.78
N VAL A 473 11.82 -15.09 -6.05
CA VAL A 473 10.52 -14.62 -6.54
C VAL A 473 9.75 -15.83 -7.04
N LEU A 474 8.65 -16.17 -6.38
CA LEU A 474 7.77 -17.27 -6.71
C LEU A 474 6.41 -16.72 -7.18
N GLN A 475 6.05 -17.02 -8.43
CA GLN A 475 4.70 -16.77 -8.94
C GLN A 475 3.93 -18.08 -9.13
N THR A 476 2.78 -18.20 -8.50
CA THR A 476 1.94 -19.40 -8.58
C THR A 476 0.47 -19.04 -8.67
N GLY A 477 -0.28 -19.72 -9.53
CA GLY A 477 -1.73 -19.58 -9.57
C GLY A 477 -2.41 -20.40 -8.48
N VAL A 478 -3.64 -20.00 -8.14
CA VAL A 478 -4.48 -20.72 -7.18
C VAL A 478 -5.48 -21.57 -7.95
N ALA A 479 -5.34 -22.89 -7.82
CA ALA A 479 -6.19 -23.84 -8.54
C ALA A 479 -7.68 -23.61 -8.28
N GLY A 480 -8.50 -23.86 -9.30
CA GLY A 480 -9.96 -23.72 -9.21
C GLY A 480 -10.69 -24.69 -10.11
N THR A 481 -12.02 -24.75 -9.97
CA THR A 481 -12.88 -25.55 -10.85
C THR A 481 -13.52 -24.63 -11.89
N ALA A 482 -13.20 -24.85 -13.17
CA ALA A 482 -13.67 -24.02 -14.26
C ALA A 482 -15.20 -23.96 -14.34
N THR A 483 -15.72 -22.77 -14.59
CA THR A 483 -17.15 -22.51 -14.83
C THR A 483 -17.33 -21.86 -16.20
N ALA A 484 -18.58 -21.71 -16.66
CA ALA A 484 -18.85 -21.01 -17.92
C ALA A 484 -18.55 -19.49 -17.86
N THR A 485 -18.55 -18.90 -16.66
CA THR A 485 -18.31 -17.47 -16.43
C THR A 485 -16.90 -17.14 -15.97
N ASP A 486 -16.18 -18.16 -15.48
CA ASP A 486 -14.77 -18.10 -15.08
C ASP A 486 -14.11 -19.38 -15.60
N PRO A 487 -13.82 -19.44 -16.91
CA PRO A 487 -13.18 -20.59 -17.52
C PRO A 487 -11.71 -20.69 -17.11
N ASP A 488 -11.14 -21.86 -17.42
CA ASP A 488 -9.70 -22.08 -17.50
C ASP A 488 -9.44 -22.21 -19.01
N THR A 489 -9.08 -21.09 -19.64
CA THR A 489 -9.04 -20.97 -21.11
C THR A 489 -7.87 -21.75 -21.70
N ASP A 490 -6.74 -21.84 -20.99
CA ASP A 490 -5.54 -22.51 -21.46
C ASP A 490 -5.38 -23.95 -20.92
N GLY A 491 -6.21 -24.34 -19.95
CA GLY A 491 -6.31 -25.69 -19.42
C GLY A 491 -5.21 -26.05 -18.44
N ASP A 492 -4.57 -25.06 -17.81
CA ASP A 492 -3.43 -25.25 -16.93
C ASP A 492 -3.81 -25.58 -15.46
N GLY A 493 -5.10 -25.51 -15.14
CA GLY A 493 -5.67 -25.81 -13.83
C GLY A 493 -5.92 -24.58 -12.94
N VAL A 494 -5.63 -23.37 -13.45
CA VAL A 494 -5.92 -22.10 -12.80
C VAL A 494 -7.03 -21.39 -13.58
N LEU A 495 -7.92 -20.69 -12.88
CA LEU A 495 -9.01 -19.95 -13.52
C LEU A 495 -8.48 -18.64 -14.09
N ASP A 496 -9.01 -18.19 -15.22
CA ASP A 496 -8.62 -16.92 -15.86
C ASP A 496 -8.65 -15.74 -14.87
N SER A 497 -9.64 -15.69 -13.97
CA SER A 497 -9.75 -14.63 -12.95
C SER A 497 -8.73 -14.70 -11.80
N ARG A 498 -8.00 -15.82 -11.70
CA ARG A 498 -7.04 -16.16 -10.63
C ARG A 498 -5.62 -16.35 -11.15
N GLU A 499 -5.38 -16.11 -12.43
CA GLU A 499 -4.05 -16.10 -12.99
C GLU A 499 -3.23 -14.95 -12.39
N PRO A 500 -2.02 -15.24 -11.88
CA PRO A 500 -1.15 -14.19 -11.36
C PRO A 500 -0.49 -13.41 -12.50
N THR A 501 -0.12 -12.16 -12.23
CA THR A 501 0.59 -11.32 -13.17
C THR A 501 1.66 -10.46 -12.51
N ILE A 502 2.80 -10.33 -13.18
CA ILE A 502 3.83 -9.33 -12.91
C ILE A 502 4.01 -8.50 -14.18
N VAL A 503 3.73 -7.19 -14.11
CA VAL A 503 3.87 -6.26 -15.24
C VAL A 503 4.78 -5.10 -14.89
N GLY A 504 5.81 -4.89 -15.70
CA GLY A 504 6.91 -3.95 -15.45
C GLY A 504 8.24 -4.69 -15.30
N ASP A 505 9.35 -3.95 -15.33
CA ASP A 505 10.68 -4.54 -15.23
C ASP A 505 10.93 -5.21 -13.86
N ILE A 506 11.76 -6.26 -13.86
CA ILE A 506 12.27 -6.93 -12.66
C ILE A 506 13.78 -6.71 -12.62
N ARG A 507 14.29 -6.16 -11.51
CA ARG A 507 15.72 -5.92 -11.26
C ARG A 507 16.15 -6.68 -10.01
N LEU A 508 17.02 -7.66 -10.21
CA LEU A 508 17.60 -8.51 -9.19
C LEU A 508 19.03 -8.06 -8.86
N GLY A 509 19.62 -8.69 -7.85
CA GLY A 509 20.77 -8.19 -7.11
C GLY A 509 22.09 -8.81 -7.56
N SER A 510 23.05 -8.88 -6.64
CA SER A 510 24.32 -9.61 -6.86
C SER A 510 24.39 -10.95 -6.12
N GLY A 511 23.28 -11.34 -5.50
CA GLY A 511 23.12 -12.62 -4.82
C GLY A 511 22.72 -13.73 -5.80
N ALA A 512 22.62 -14.96 -5.33
CA ALA A 512 22.08 -16.04 -6.17
C ALA A 512 20.55 -15.93 -6.20
N ASP A 513 20.01 -15.37 -7.28
CA ASP A 513 18.59 -15.07 -7.40
C ASP A 513 17.82 -16.20 -8.09
N THR A 514 16.55 -16.38 -7.73
CA THR A 514 15.67 -17.40 -8.31
C THR A 514 14.33 -16.77 -8.70
N LEU A 515 14.00 -16.85 -9.99
CA LEU A 515 12.70 -16.48 -10.53
C LEU A 515 11.97 -17.78 -10.92
N ASP A 516 11.02 -18.22 -10.10
CA ASP A 516 10.22 -19.43 -10.31
C ASP A 516 8.77 -19.05 -10.67
N ILE A 517 8.45 -19.11 -11.96
CA ILE A 517 7.16 -18.74 -12.51
C ILE A 517 6.42 -20.02 -12.87
N ARG A 518 5.39 -20.36 -12.10
CA ARG A 518 4.63 -21.60 -12.25
C ARG A 518 3.26 -21.43 -12.88
N ASN A 519 2.78 -20.19 -13.02
CA ASN A 519 1.52 -19.89 -13.69
C ASN A 519 1.44 -18.41 -14.09
N GLY A 520 0.49 -18.05 -14.95
CA GLY A 520 0.18 -16.68 -15.33
C GLY A 520 1.29 -15.98 -16.13
N LEU A 521 1.31 -14.64 -16.08
CA LEU A 521 2.14 -13.81 -16.95
C LEU A 521 3.24 -13.06 -16.19
N VAL A 522 4.43 -12.98 -16.77
CA VAL A 522 5.45 -11.98 -16.45
C VAL A 522 5.76 -11.19 -17.72
N GLN A 523 5.55 -9.88 -17.68
CA GLN A 523 5.79 -8.98 -18.82
C GLN A 523 6.64 -7.77 -18.40
N GLY A 524 7.88 -7.72 -18.91
CA GLY A 524 8.85 -6.67 -18.59
C GLY A 524 10.28 -7.15 -18.80
N ALA A 525 11.27 -6.26 -18.84
CA ALA A 525 12.66 -6.70 -18.86
C ALA A 525 13.05 -7.31 -17.51
N ILE A 526 13.91 -8.33 -17.54
CA ILE A 526 14.42 -9.00 -16.34
C ILE A 526 15.94 -8.85 -16.34
N ALA A 527 16.46 -8.17 -15.33
CA ALA A 527 17.88 -8.07 -15.05
C ALA A 527 18.19 -8.95 -13.84
N PHE A 528 18.93 -10.04 -14.06
CA PHE A 528 19.35 -10.96 -13.01
C PHE A 528 20.50 -10.41 -12.15
N GLY A 529 21.25 -9.44 -12.68
CA GLY A 529 22.36 -8.85 -11.96
C GLY A 529 23.57 -9.77 -11.99
N ALA A 530 24.12 -10.17 -10.86
CA ALA A 530 25.25 -11.11 -10.78
C ALA A 530 24.93 -12.19 -9.78
N GLY A 531 25.66 -13.30 -9.78
CA GLY A 531 25.38 -14.42 -8.88
C GLY A 531 24.99 -15.67 -9.66
N ALA A 532 24.64 -16.75 -8.95
CA ALA A 532 24.23 -17.99 -9.59
C ALA A 532 22.72 -18.00 -9.76
N ASP A 533 22.27 -17.37 -10.84
CA ASP A 533 20.86 -17.06 -11.02
C ASP A 533 20.09 -18.18 -11.71
N THR A 534 18.81 -18.29 -11.41
CA THR A 534 17.92 -19.31 -12.00
C THR A 534 16.60 -18.70 -12.48
N LEU A 535 16.24 -18.99 -13.73
CA LEU A 535 14.89 -18.79 -14.27
C LEU A 535 14.22 -20.14 -14.48
N SER A 536 13.10 -20.39 -13.80
CA SER A 536 12.28 -21.59 -13.94
C SER A 536 10.88 -21.21 -14.40
N ILE A 537 10.42 -21.83 -15.50
CA ILE A 537 9.09 -21.61 -16.07
C ILE A 537 8.37 -22.95 -16.15
N THR A 538 7.26 -23.06 -15.42
CA THR A 538 6.47 -24.28 -15.29
C THR A 538 4.96 -23.97 -15.34
N GLY A 539 4.14 -25.02 -15.33
CA GLY A 539 2.68 -24.93 -15.13
C GLY A 539 1.94 -24.00 -16.09
N GLY A 540 2.39 -23.87 -17.34
CA GLY A 540 1.71 -23.08 -18.38
C GLY A 540 2.15 -21.62 -18.46
N ALA A 541 2.95 -21.15 -17.49
CA ALA A 541 3.30 -19.74 -17.38
C ALA A 541 3.98 -19.14 -18.61
N GLU A 542 3.80 -17.83 -18.79
CA GLU A 542 4.42 -17.06 -19.85
C GLU A 542 5.35 -15.98 -19.29
N VAL A 543 6.60 -15.96 -19.76
CA VAL A 543 7.56 -14.89 -19.48
C VAL A 543 7.93 -14.19 -20.78
N ARG A 544 7.65 -12.89 -20.86
CA ARG A 544 7.82 -12.06 -22.07
C ARG A 544 8.66 -10.83 -21.73
N GLY A 545 9.92 -10.84 -22.11
CA GLY A 545 10.85 -9.83 -21.61
C GLY A 545 12.24 -9.88 -22.21
N ALA A 546 12.95 -8.76 -22.18
CA ALA A 546 14.38 -8.77 -22.46
C ALA A 546 15.09 -9.35 -21.23
N LEU A 547 15.95 -10.35 -21.43
CA LEU A 547 16.74 -10.91 -20.34
C LEU A 547 18.15 -10.33 -20.36
N SER A 548 18.69 -10.04 -19.19
CA SER A 548 20.09 -9.66 -19.00
C SER A 548 20.65 -10.23 -17.72
N ASP A 549 21.92 -10.60 -17.77
CA ASP A 549 22.69 -11.14 -16.66
C ASP A 549 24.14 -10.63 -16.83
N SER A 550 24.68 -10.00 -15.79
CA SER A 550 25.90 -9.20 -15.89
C SER A 550 27.19 -10.02 -15.81
N ASP A 551 27.14 -11.22 -15.21
CA ASP A 551 28.28 -12.13 -15.12
C ASP A 551 28.11 -13.41 -15.97
N GLY A 552 26.92 -13.63 -16.54
CA GLY A 552 26.61 -14.74 -17.45
C GLY A 552 26.38 -16.07 -16.74
N ASN A 553 26.20 -16.06 -15.41
CA ASN A 553 25.97 -17.23 -14.57
C ASN A 553 24.47 -17.55 -14.37
N LEU A 554 23.65 -17.31 -15.39
CA LEU A 554 22.23 -17.65 -15.44
C LEU A 554 21.95 -19.10 -15.90
N ALA A 555 21.13 -19.84 -15.14
CA ALA A 555 20.54 -21.11 -15.53
C ALA A 555 19.07 -20.94 -15.95
N ILE A 556 18.67 -21.45 -17.11
CA ILE A 556 17.31 -21.30 -17.65
C ILE A 556 16.63 -22.66 -17.81
N ASN A 557 15.46 -22.85 -17.20
CA ASN A 557 14.63 -24.04 -17.32
C ASN A 557 13.20 -23.67 -17.75
N VAL A 558 12.79 -24.10 -18.94
CA VAL A 558 11.44 -23.92 -19.50
C VAL A 558 10.77 -25.28 -19.62
N ALA A 559 10.23 -25.80 -18.51
CA ALA A 559 9.72 -27.16 -18.46
C ALA A 559 8.32 -27.31 -19.08
N ASN A 560 7.42 -26.36 -18.77
CA ASN A 560 6.04 -26.29 -19.29
C ASN A 560 5.57 -24.83 -19.27
N GLY A 561 5.50 -24.19 -20.43
CA GLY A 561 5.19 -22.77 -20.54
C GLY A 561 5.96 -22.10 -21.69
N LEU A 562 5.94 -20.77 -21.72
CA LEU A 562 6.58 -19.95 -22.74
C LEU A 562 7.67 -19.04 -22.14
N LEU A 563 8.85 -19.07 -22.75
CA LEU A 563 9.82 -17.98 -22.67
C LEU A 563 9.89 -17.26 -24.02
N GLU A 564 9.46 -16.00 -24.07
CA GLU A 564 9.67 -15.10 -25.20
C GLU A 564 10.72 -14.05 -24.84
N THR A 565 11.94 -14.24 -25.33
CA THR A 565 13.04 -13.31 -25.07
C THR A 565 12.91 -12.08 -25.95
N ARG A 566 13.28 -10.91 -25.42
CA ARG A 566 13.12 -9.62 -26.12
C ARG A 566 14.35 -8.73 -26.24
N GLN A 567 15.50 -9.20 -25.78
CA GLN A 567 16.78 -8.54 -25.97
C GLN A 567 17.27 -8.63 -27.42
N ASN A 568 18.04 -7.63 -27.86
CA ASN A 568 18.63 -7.57 -29.20
C ASN A 568 20.13 -7.93 -29.22
N THR A 569 20.66 -8.29 -28.05
CA THR A 569 22.05 -8.69 -27.85
C THR A 569 22.09 -10.13 -27.35
N ALA A 570 23.24 -10.79 -27.54
CA ALA A 570 23.43 -12.13 -27.01
C ALA A 570 23.23 -12.18 -25.48
N LEU A 571 22.53 -13.21 -25.01
CA LEU A 571 22.38 -13.55 -23.60
C LEU A 571 23.36 -14.68 -23.27
N ASN A 572 24.23 -14.49 -22.29
CA ASN A 572 25.09 -15.57 -21.79
C ASN A 572 24.36 -16.34 -20.69
N ALA A 573 24.45 -17.66 -20.72
CA ALA A 573 23.87 -18.57 -19.74
C ALA A 573 24.82 -19.74 -19.46
N THR A 574 24.64 -20.41 -18.32
CA THR A 574 25.37 -21.62 -17.95
C THR A 574 24.68 -22.88 -18.42
N SER A 575 23.35 -22.89 -18.39
CA SER A 575 22.52 -24.01 -18.83
C SER A 575 21.21 -23.52 -19.45
N LEU A 576 20.68 -24.32 -20.37
CA LEU A 576 19.36 -24.13 -20.96
C LEU A 576 18.66 -25.48 -21.07
N ASP A 577 17.55 -25.64 -20.38
CA ASP A 577 16.70 -26.83 -20.46
C ASP A 577 15.32 -26.43 -20.98
N VAL A 578 14.89 -27.01 -22.10
CA VAL A 578 13.55 -26.83 -22.67
C VAL A 578 12.83 -28.17 -22.67
N GLY A 579 11.78 -28.28 -21.86
CA GLY A 579 10.95 -29.48 -21.71
C GLY A 579 10.08 -29.77 -22.93
N ALA A 580 9.45 -30.94 -22.94
CA ALA A 580 8.59 -31.38 -24.05
C ALA A 580 7.34 -30.49 -24.24
N ALA A 581 6.90 -29.82 -23.17
CA ALA A 581 5.83 -28.82 -23.18
C ALA A 581 6.36 -27.38 -23.12
N GLY A 582 7.68 -27.19 -23.18
CA GLY A 582 8.32 -25.88 -23.16
C GLY A 582 8.34 -25.25 -24.56
N ARG A 583 8.11 -23.93 -24.59
CA ARG A 583 8.21 -23.10 -25.79
C ARG A 583 9.23 -21.99 -25.57
N LEU A 584 10.19 -21.89 -26.48
CA LEU A 584 11.20 -20.83 -26.50
C LEU A 584 11.05 -20.01 -27.77
N VAL A 585 10.87 -18.70 -27.64
CA VAL A 585 10.77 -17.75 -28.76
C VAL A 585 11.88 -16.72 -28.62
N ILE A 586 12.72 -16.61 -29.66
CA ILE A 586 13.90 -15.73 -29.64
C ILE A 586 13.71 -14.55 -30.59
N THR A 587 14.13 -13.37 -30.14
CA THR A 587 14.09 -12.16 -30.96
C THR A 587 15.23 -12.10 -31.96
N VAL A 588 14.91 -11.71 -33.18
CA VAL A 588 15.86 -11.45 -34.26
C VAL A 588 15.59 -10.06 -34.85
N ASP A 589 16.65 -9.32 -35.14
CA ASP A 589 16.60 -8.05 -35.87
C ASP A 589 17.43 -8.17 -37.16
N PRO A 590 16.77 -8.51 -38.28
CA PRO A 590 17.44 -8.67 -39.57
C PRO A 590 18.17 -7.41 -40.07
N VAL A 591 17.58 -6.23 -39.90
CA VAL A 591 18.16 -4.96 -40.37
C VAL A 591 19.42 -4.61 -39.56
N ALA A 592 19.41 -4.86 -38.26
CA ALA A 592 20.58 -4.64 -37.40
C ALA A 592 21.61 -5.79 -37.45
N ASP A 593 21.33 -6.87 -38.18
CA ASP A 593 22.09 -8.13 -38.19
C ASP A 593 22.40 -8.63 -36.77
N SER A 594 21.39 -8.56 -35.90
CA SER A 594 21.51 -8.93 -34.48
C SER A 594 20.41 -9.91 -34.07
N SER A 595 20.69 -10.70 -33.04
CA SER A 595 19.73 -11.62 -32.46
C SER A 595 19.92 -11.69 -30.95
N GLY A 596 18.84 -11.99 -30.25
CA GLY A 596 18.85 -12.37 -28.83
C GLY A 596 19.37 -13.79 -28.62
N VAL A 597 20.41 -14.20 -29.37
CA VAL A 597 21.02 -15.53 -29.30
C VAL A 597 21.37 -15.88 -27.85
N ILE A 598 21.10 -17.12 -27.45
CA ILE A 598 21.47 -17.62 -26.13
C ILE A 598 22.79 -18.39 -26.25
N ASN A 599 23.85 -17.85 -25.63
CA ASN A 599 25.17 -18.47 -25.56
C ASN A 599 25.29 -19.27 -24.26
N VAL A 600 25.17 -20.58 -24.37
CA VAL A 600 25.20 -21.51 -23.25
C VAL A 600 26.61 -22.06 -23.07
N SER A 601 27.31 -21.66 -22.01
CA SER A 601 28.67 -22.15 -21.76
C SER A 601 28.73 -23.66 -21.45
N GLY A 602 27.66 -24.20 -20.85
CA GLY A 602 27.50 -25.62 -20.54
C GLY A 602 26.61 -26.37 -21.54
N ALA A 603 25.64 -27.12 -21.01
CA ALA A 603 24.71 -27.92 -21.80
C ALA A 603 23.42 -27.15 -22.12
N ALA A 604 22.99 -27.23 -23.37
CA ALA A 604 21.65 -26.87 -23.81
C ALA A 604 20.89 -28.16 -24.17
N ASN A 605 19.84 -28.49 -23.41
CA ASN A 605 19.01 -29.67 -23.61
C ASN A 605 17.62 -29.24 -24.12
N LEU A 606 17.26 -29.69 -25.33
CA LEU A 606 15.93 -29.51 -25.90
C LEU A 606 15.27 -30.88 -25.99
N ALA A 607 14.23 -31.11 -25.19
CA ALA A 607 13.52 -32.38 -25.15
C ALA A 607 12.77 -32.66 -26.46
N THR A 608 12.43 -33.93 -26.68
CA THR A 608 11.52 -34.29 -27.78
C THR A 608 10.15 -33.67 -27.54
N GLY A 609 9.64 -32.92 -28.50
CA GLY A 609 8.39 -32.15 -28.39
C GLY A 609 8.57 -30.66 -28.07
N ALA A 610 9.76 -30.23 -27.62
CA ALA A 610 10.07 -28.83 -27.36
C ALA A 610 9.77 -27.96 -28.59
N GLN A 611 9.23 -26.77 -28.34
CA GLN A 611 8.84 -25.81 -29.37
C GLN A 611 9.85 -24.65 -29.42
N LEU A 612 10.32 -24.33 -30.63
CA LEU A 612 11.24 -23.22 -30.86
C LEU A 612 10.63 -22.29 -31.92
N GLY A 613 10.67 -20.99 -31.66
CA GLY A 613 10.14 -19.96 -32.55
C GLY A 613 11.04 -18.74 -32.60
N VAL A 614 10.75 -17.85 -33.54
CA VAL A 614 11.42 -16.56 -33.66
C VAL A 614 10.41 -15.44 -33.76
N ARG A 615 10.73 -14.28 -33.21
CA ARG A 615 10.03 -13.03 -33.51
C ARG A 615 10.99 -12.04 -34.15
N PHE A 616 10.47 -11.18 -35.02
CA PHE A 616 11.27 -10.21 -35.76
C PHE A 616 11.01 -8.79 -35.25
N ASN A 617 12.07 -8.04 -34.94
CA ASN A 617 11.97 -6.60 -34.62
C ASN A 617 11.95 -5.72 -35.89
N SER A 618 12.50 -6.23 -36.99
CA SER A 618 12.54 -5.54 -38.27
C SER A 618 12.21 -6.50 -39.41
N LEU A 619 11.83 -5.96 -40.57
CA LEU A 619 11.49 -6.78 -41.73
C LEU A 619 12.74 -7.42 -42.33
N LEU A 620 12.64 -8.72 -42.59
CA LEU A 620 13.60 -9.46 -43.40
C LEU A 620 13.30 -9.24 -44.90
N ASP A 621 14.29 -8.79 -45.67
CA ASP A 621 14.17 -8.45 -47.10
C ASP A 621 14.77 -9.51 -48.04
N ALA A 622 15.55 -10.47 -47.51
CA ALA A 622 16.09 -11.61 -48.22
C ALA A 622 16.26 -12.83 -47.28
N PRO A 623 16.33 -14.07 -47.79
CA PRO A 623 16.59 -15.24 -46.95
C PRO A 623 17.87 -15.08 -46.13
N ALA A 624 17.78 -15.24 -44.81
CA ALA A 624 18.89 -15.16 -43.87
C ALA A 624 18.90 -16.35 -42.91
N ARG A 625 20.08 -16.61 -42.32
CA ARG A 625 20.28 -17.62 -41.28
C ARG A 625 20.71 -16.91 -40.00
N PHE A 626 20.06 -17.24 -38.89
CA PHE A 626 20.39 -16.73 -37.57
C PHE A 626 20.66 -17.90 -36.64
N ASP A 627 21.70 -17.77 -35.83
CA ASP A 627 21.96 -18.72 -34.74
C ASP A 627 21.11 -18.33 -33.54
N LEU A 628 20.29 -19.26 -33.06
CA LEU A 628 19.35 -19.02 -31.97
C LEU A 628 19.93 -19.44 -30.63
N ILE A 629 20.68 -20.54 -30.62
CA ILE A 629 21.32 -21.12 -29.44
C ILE A 629 22.72 -21.56 -29.86
N THR A 630 23.73 -21.15 -29.09
CA THR A 630 25.06 -21.75 -29.14
C THR A 630 25.31 -22.43 -27.80
N ALA A 631 25.93 -23.61 -27.80
CA ALA A 631 26.15 -24.36 -26.56
C ALA A 631 27.48 -25.12 -26.55
N GLY A 632 28.10 -25.24 -25.38
CA GLY A 632 29.24 -26.15 -25.18
C GLY A 632 28.87 -27.62 -25.47
N THR A 633 27.63 -28.01 -25.16
CA THR A 633 27.02 -29.26 -25.61
C THR A 633 25.55 -29.03 -25.94
N LEU A 634 25.15 -29.31 -27.17
CA LEU A 634 23.76 -29.19 -27.62
C LEU A 634 23.12 -30.57 -27.76
N ASN A 635 22.21 -30.91 -26.84
CA ASN A 635 21.41 -32.12 -26.86
C ASN A 635 20.00 -31.80 -27.32
N ALA A 636 19.68 -32.04 -28.58
CA ALA A 636 18.33 -31.78 -29.10
C ALA A 636 17.65 -33.09 -29.53
N GLY A 637 16.47 -33.36 -28.97
CA GLY A 637 15.58 -34.42 -29.39
C GLY A 637 14.87 -34.09 -30.71
N THR A 638 13.78 -34.80 -31.00
CA THR A 638 12.91 -34.41 -32.13
C THR A 638 12.10 -33.17 -31.74
N LEU A 639 12.54 -32.01 -32.21
CA LEU A 639 11.82 -30.75 -32.02
C LEU A 639 10.47 -30.79 -32.74
N ASN A 640 9.47 -30.05 -32.22
CA ASN A 640 8.23 -29.87 -32.95
C ASN A 640 8.52 -29.11 -34.26
N THR A 641 8.14 -29.68 -35.40
CA THR A 641 8.47 -29.15 -36.74
C THR A 641 7.68 -27.90 -37.11
N ASP A 642 6.78 -27.44 -36.25
CA ASP A 642 5.98 -26.24 -36.48
C ASP A 642 6.65 -24.97 -35.92
N PHE A 643 7.88 -24.70 -36.37
CA PHE A 643 8.55 -23.41 -36.13
C PHE A 643 7.69 -22.23 -36.61
N GLN A 644 6.85 -22.48 -37.62
CA GLN A 644 5.96 -21.50 -38.22
C GLN A 644 4.83 -21.07 -37.28
N ALA A 645 4.23 -21.97 -36.51
CA ALA A 645 3.20 -21.62 -35.53
C ALA A 645 3.70 -20.70 -34.41
N SER A 646 5.01 -20.70 -34.16
CA SER A 646 5.67 -19.84 -33.18
C SER A 646 6.45 -18.67 -33.83
N SER A 647 6.17 -18.36 -35.11
CA SER A 647 6.85 -17.31 -35.86
C SER A 647 5.87 -16.47 -36.71
N PRO A 648 6.23 -15.23 -37.11
CA PRO A 648 5.34 -14.40 -37.92
C PRO A 648 4.92 -15.05 -39.25
N TYR A 649 3.62 -15.01 -39.54
CA TYR A 649 3.01 -15.61 -40.73
C TYR A 649 3.58 -15.10 -42.07
N LEU A 650 4.22 -13.92 -42.06
CA LEU A 650 4.80 -13.32 -43.26
C LEU A 650 6.03 -14.08 -43.79
N TYR A 651 6.71 -14.84 -42.93
CA TYR A 651 7.96 -15.52 -43.28
C TYR A 651 7.79 -17.03 -43.23
N VAL A 652 8.47 -17.74 -44.14
CA VAL A 652 8.64 -19.19 -44.04
C VAL A 652 9.84 -19.46 -43.14
N VAL A 653 9.62 -20.03 -41.97
CA VAL A 653 10.68 -20.33 -41.00
C VAL A 653 11.01 -21.82 -41.01
N ASN A 654 12.29 -22.13 -41.22
CA ASN A 654 12.83 -23.49 -41.11
C ASN A 654 13.94 -23.50 -40.07
N GLY A 655 13.92 -24.49 -39.16
CA GLY A 655 14.96 -24.70 -38.15
C GLY A 655 15.81 -25.94 -38.44
N GLY A 656 17.04 -25.95 -37.93
CA GLY A 656 17.96 -27.08 -38.04
C GLY A 656 19.06 -27.00 -36.98
N ILE A 657 19.69 -28.14 -36.70
CA ILE A 657 20.79 -28.26 -35.74
C ILE A 657 22.09 -28.42 -36.52
N ASP A 658 23.05 -27.54 -36.26
CA ASP A 658 24.41 -27.63 -36.81
C ASP A 658 25.29 -28.37 -35.79
N ALA A 659 25.14 -29.70 -35.75
CA ALA A 659 25.97 -30.54 -34.88
C ALA A 659 27.27 -30.88 -35.61
N ALA A 660 28.42 -30.61 -34.97
CA ALA A 660 29.67 -31.24 -35.37
C ALA A 660 29.52 -32.75 -35.16
N ASN A 661 29.65 -33.53 -36.24
CA ASN A 661 29.57 -35.00 -36.25
C ASN A 661 30.48 -35.66 -35.21
#